data_AF-A0A2M8R0N2-F1
#
_entry.id   AF-A0A2M8R0N2-F1
#
_cell.length_a   1.000
_cell.length_b   1.000
_cell.length_c   1.000
_cell.angle_alpha   90.00
_cell.angle_beta   90.00
_cell.angle_gamma   90.00
#
_symmetry.space_group_name_H-M   'P 1'
#
loop_
_entity.id
_entity.type
_entity.pdbx_description
1 polymer ?
#
loop_
_entity_poly.entity_id
_entity_poly.type
_entity_poly.pdbx_seq_one_letter_code
_entity_poly.pdbx_strand_id
1 'polypeptide(L)'
;MPNIQPPFSAPYAPDDAEIAARLLPSAHLSPPQEARIDRTATRLIEAIRKRDDRLGGVEDMLREFALSTKEGLALMVLAEALLRVPDARTADQFIEDKLGAGDFIHHETKSTAFLVNASAWALGVSARVIQPGETPDGTIGRLVKRLGAPAVRTATRQAMRLMGNHFVLGETIEQALERVRPGSGQKSRYSFDMLGEGARTAADAKRYFDAYASAIDTIGKAAGHHPLPDRPGISVKLSALHPRFEAISRDRVMRELVPQLLDLAQRAKAYDLNFTVDAEEADRLELSLDVIAATLADASLAGWDGFGLAIQAYQKRASAVIDYVDALARAHDRKLMVRLVKGAYWDTEIKRAQERGLDGYPVFTRKAMTDLNFVTCAAKLLGLRPRIFPQFATHNALTVATVLELAAGSGGFEFQRLHGMGEALYEQLAKDHSDIAHRTYAPVGSHRDLLAYLVRRLLENGANSSFVAQAADYRVPVSALLQRPADAVGRPQQAAHPRIPLPADLFAPERRNSRGVEFGERAALDRLLADVRAEAADLEPITDATPDQANAAVTAARAGFASWSRTPAGARAAALEQAAHLLESRGARFIALLQREGGKTLDDALSELREAADFCRYYAAQGRKLFGNDAAMPGPTGESNALGLRGRGVFVAISPWNFPLAIFLGQVTAALMAGNSVVAKPAEQTPRIAREAVALLHEAGIPGSALHLVTGDGRIGAVLTAHADIAGVVFTGSTEVARQINRTLAAKDGPIVPLIAETGGINAMIADATALPEQVADDVVTSAFRSAGQRCSALRLLFAQEDVADRMIEMIAGAARELKIGDPSDVATHVGPVIDLEAKQRLDAHIARMKREARLHFAGHAPEGCFVAPHIFELKQAGELTEEVFGPILHVVRYRAENLARVLQAIERTGYGLTLGVHSRIDDTIEAIIDRVQVGNIYVNRNMIGAVVGVQPFGGNGLSGTGPKAGGPHYLARFATEQTVTINTAAAGGNAALLAGEE
;
A
#
# COMPACT_ATOMS: atom_id res chain seq x y z
N MET A 1 -3.63 -11.77 -43.26
CA MET A 1 -3.34 -11.87 -41.81
C MET A 1 -3.75 -10.56 -41.16
N PRO A 2 -4.42 -10.57 -39.99
CA PRO A 2 -4.68 -9.35 -39.22
C PRO A 2 -3.35 -8.69 -38.79
N ASN A 3 -3.31 -7.36 -38.71
CA ASN A 3 -2.14 -6.65 -38.18
C ASN A 3 -1.91 -7.01 -36.70
N ILE A 4 -0.64 -7.13 -36.29
CA ILE A 4 -0.27 -7.21 -34.88
C ILE A 4 -0.79 -5.95 -34.19
N GLN A 5 -1.61 -6.13 -33.16
CA GLN A 5 -2.25 -5.02 -32.46
C GLN A 5 -1.21 -4.10 -31.82
N PRO A 6 -1.46 -2.78 -31.74
CA PRO A 6 -0.66 -1.91 -30.91
C PRO A 6 -0.72 -2.37 -29.45
N PRO A 7 0.30 -2.05 -28.63
CA PRO A 7 0.27 -2.37 -27.21
C PRO A 7 -0.99 -1.86 -26.51
N PHE A 8 -1.56 -2.65 -25.60
CA PHE A 8 -2.82 -2.33 -24.93
C PHE A 8 -2.69 -1.08 -24.04
N SER A 9 -3.57 -0.09 -24.27
CA SER A 9 -3.55 1.21 -23.59
C SER A 9 -4.97 1.82 -23.45
N ALA A 10 -5.95 1.01 -23.03
CA ALA A 10 -7.29 1.52 -22.78
C ALA A 10 -7.31 2.48 -21.57
N PRO A 11 -8.19 3.51 -21.54
CA PRO A 11 -8.26 4.45 -20.41
C PRO A 11 -8.37 3.75 -19.05
N TYR A 12 -7.55 4.18 -18.09
CA TYR A 12 -7.39 3.47 -16.81
C TYR A 12 -8.65 3.52 -15.92
N ALA A 13 -9.20 4.71 -15.68
CA ALA A 13 -10.29 4.95 -14.75
C ALA A 13 -11.46 5.78 -15.34
N PRO A 14 -12.10 5.36 -16.45
CA PRO A 14 -13.22 6.08 -17.06
C PRO A 14 -14.42 6.19 -16.10
N ASP A 15 -15.36 7.10 -16.39
CA ASP A 15 -16.52 7.36 -15.54
C ASP A 15 -17.47 6.14 -15.42
N ASP A 16 -17.88 5.83 -14.19
CA ASP A 16 -18.78 4.70 -13.90
C ASP A 16 -20.17 4.90 -14.54
N ALA A 17 -20.68 6.13 -14.58
CA ALA A 17 -22.02 6.42 -15.10
C ALA A 17 -22.07 6.29 -16.63
N GLU A 18 -21.03 6.72 -17.35
CA GLU A 18 -20.88 6.50 -18.79
C GLU A 18 -20.84 5.00 -19.16
N ILE A 19 -20.21 4.18 -18.32
CA ILE A 19 -20.24 2.72 -18.50
C ILE A 19 -21.64 2.19 -18.22
N ALA A 20 -22.26 2.57 -17.09
CA ALA A 20 -23.60 2.08 -16.73
C ALA A 20 -24.67 2.47 -17.77
N ALA A 21 -24.57 3.64 -18.39
CA ALA A 21 -25.46 4.06 -19.47
C ALA A 21 -25.44 3.10 -20.67
N ARG A 22 -24.32 2.41 -20.92
CA ARG A 22 -24.21 1.38 -21.96
C ARG A 22 -24.63 0.00 -21.46
N LEU A 23 -24.28 -0.35 -20.22
CA LEU A 23 -24.52 -1.69 -19.68
C LEU A 23 -25.98 -1.95 -19.28
N LEU A 24 -26.68 -0.95 -18.72
CA LEU A 24 -28.05 -1.11 -18.23
C LEU A 24 -29.06 -1.47 -19.34
N PRO A 25 -29.06 -0.80 -20.51
CA PRO A 25 -29.96 -1.18 -21.60
C PRO A 25 -29.67 -2.60 -22.11
N SER A 26 -28.40 -2.99 -22.23
CA SER A 26 -27.99 -4.31 -22.73
C SER A 26 -28.28 -5.46 -21.76
N ALA A 27 -28.59 -5.17 -20.49
CA ALA A 27 -28.87 -6.17 -19.48
C ALA A 27 -30.32 -6.66 -19.47
N HIS A 28 -31.21 -6.06 -20.27
CA HIS A 28 -32.60 -6.49 -20.36
C HIS A 28 -32.72 -7.84 -21.05
N LEU A 29 -33.30 -8.80 -20.35
CA LEU A 29 -33.66 -10.11 -20.89
C LEU A 29 -35.18 -10.22 -21.02
N SER A 30 -35.65 -11.08 -21.94
CA SER A 30 -37.08 -11.30 -22.09
C SER A 30 -37.68 -12.00 -20.87
N PRO A 31 -38.97 -11.79 -20.55
CA PRO A 31 -39.60 -12.44 -19.40
C PRO A 31 -39.43 -13.97 -19.34
N PRO A 32 -39.47 -14.72 -20.46
CA PRO A 32 -39.19 -16.16 -20.44
C PRO A 32 -37.74 -16.51 -20.06
N GLN A 33 -36.77 -15.69 -20.46
CA GLN A 33 -35.36 -15.88 -20.08
C GLN A 33 -35.18 -15.63 -18.58
N GLU A 34 -35.76 -14.55 -18.07
CA GLU A 34 -35.73 -14.23 -16.63
C GLU A 34 -36.35 -15.33 -15.78
N ALA A 35 -37.49 -15.88 -16.19
CA ALA A 35 -38.15 -16.97 -15.48
C ALA A 35 -37.28 -18.26 -15.45
N ARG A 36 -36.52 -18.55 -16.52
CA ARG A 36 -35.57 -19.68 -16.53
C ARG A 36 -34.39 -19.43 -15.60
N ILE A 37 -33.83 -18.22 -15.63
CA ILE A 37 -32.75 -17.82 -14.73
C ILE A 37 -33.18 -17.94 -13.28
N ASP A 38 -34.36 -17.42 -12.91
CA ASP A 38 -34.89 -17.51 -11.55
C ASP A 38 -35.06 -18.95 -11.08
N ARG A 39 -35.65 -19.79 -11.94
CA ARG A 39 -35.83 -21.21 -11.63
C ARG A 39 -34.50 -21.91 -11.39
N THR A 40 -33.53 -21.71 -12.27
CA THR A 40 -32.21 -22.34 -12.15
C THR A 40 -31.47 -21.81 -10.92
N ALA A 41 -31.38 -20.50 -10.74
CA ALA A 41 -30.70 -19.88 -9.61
C ALA A 41 -31.32 -20.30 -8.26
N THR A 42 -32.66 -20.38 -8.17
CA THR A 42 -33.36 -20.85 -6.97
C THR A 42 -32.96 -22.28 -6.63
N ARG A 43 -32.97 -23.21 -7.59
CA ARG A 43 -32.57 -24.61 -7.36
C ARG A 43 -31.13 -24.72 -6.89
N LEU A 44 -30.23 -23.93 -7.47
CA LEU A 44 -28.82 -23.87 -7.06
C LEU A 44 -28.69 -23.34 -5.62
N ILE A 45 -29.41 -22.27 -5.25
CA ILE A 45 -29.41 -21.70 -3.89
C ILE A 45 -30.02 -22.68 -2.88
N GLU A 46 -31.12 -23.34 -3.22
CA GLU A 46 -31.72 -24.37 -2.38
C GLU A 46 -30.75 -25.52 -2.13
N ALA A 47 -29.99 -25.96 -3.13
CA ALA A 47 -28.98 -26.99 -2.95
C ALA A 47 -27.84 -26.53 -2.03
N ILE A 48 -27.38 -25.29 -2.18
CA ILE A 48 -26.40 -24.68 -1.26
C ILE A 48 -26.92 -24.70 0.19
N ARG A 49 -28.18 -24.32 0.39
CA ARG A 49 -28.82 -24.28 1.73
C ARG A 49 -29.23 -25.64 2.28
N LYS A 50 -29.46 -26.65 1.44
CA LYS A 50 -29.81 -28.02 1.85
C LYS A 50 -28.60 -28.81 2.31
N ARG A 51 -27.41 -28.47 1.82
CA ARG A 51 -26.17 -29.14 2.19
C ARG A 51 -25.74 -28.66 3.57
N ASP A 52 -26.40 -29.20 4.60
CA ASP A 52 -25.95 -29.25 6.00
C ASP A 52 -24.70 -30.15 6.11
N ASP A 53 -23.66 -29.87 5.32
CA ASP A 53 -22.41 -30.60 5.46
C ASP A 53 -21.85 -30.27 6.84
N ARG A 54 -21.81 -31.29 7.71
CA ARG A 54 -21.25 -31.29 9.08
C ARG A 54 -19.78 -30.83 9.18
N LEU A 55 -19.17 -30.40 8.07
CA LEU A 55 -17.79 -29.95 7.95
C LEU A 55 -17.65 -28.43 7.81
N GLY A 56 -18.70 -27.70 7.41
CA GLY A 56 -18.72 -26.23 7.29
C GLY A 56 -17.72 -25.63 6.29
N GLY A 57 -18.01 -24.45 5.75
CA GLY A 57 -17.04 -23.58 5.09
C GLY A 57 -16.25 -22.74 6.10
N VAL A 58 -15.32 -21.91 5.63
CA VAL A 58 -14.69 -20.91 6.52
C VAL A 58 -15.69 -19.87 6.98
N GLU A 59 -16.67 -19.54 6.15
CA GLU A 59 -17.76 -18.66 6.53
C GLU A 59 -18.57 -19.24 7.70
N ASP A 60 -18.79 -20.56 7.71
CA ASP A 60 -19.50 -21.23 8.80
C ASP A 60 -18.70 -21.14 10.09
N MET A 61 -17.38 -21.37 10.05
CA MET A 61 -16.52 -21.20 11.23
C MET A 61 -16.49 -19.75 11.71
N LEU A 62 -16.30 -18.78 10.81
CA LEU A 62 -16.29 -17.36 11.17
C LEU A 62 -17.62 -16.94 11.81
N ARG A 63 -18.74 -17.48 11.34
CA ARG A 63 -20.07 -17.18 11.87
C ARG A 63 -20.39 -17.91 13.17
N GLU A 64 -20.10 -19.21 13.24
CA GLU A 64 -20.39 -20.09 14.39
C GLU A 64 -19.73 -19.58 15.67
N PHE A 65 -18.48 -19.08 15.55
CA PHE A 65 -17.73 -18.51 16.67
C PHE A 65 -17.69 -16.98 16.68
N ALA A 66 -18.44 -16.32 15.78
CA ALA A 66 -18.48 -14.87 15.59
C ALA A 66 -17.07 -14.23 15.54
N LEU A 67 -16.19 -14.81 14.73
CA LEU A 67 -14.78 -14.42 14.60
C LEU A 67 -14.63 -13.23 13.67
N SER A 68 -13.77 -12.29 14.04
CA SER A 68 -13.21 -11.34 13.07
C SER A 68 -12.30 -12.05 12.06
N THR A 69 -12.00 -11.40 10.93
CA THR A 69 -11.01 -11.91 9.95
C THR A 69 -9.66 -12.18 10.60
N LYS A 70 -9.26 -11.37 11.57
CA LYS A 70 -7.99 -11.49 12.29
C LYS A 70 -7.96 -12.70 13.22
N GLU A 71 -9.03 -12.90 13.99
CA GLU A 71 -9.21 -14.08 14.86
C GLU A 71 -9.30 -15.36 14.04
N GLY A 72 -10.06 -15.34 12.94
CA GLY A 72 -10.16 -16.47 12.01
C GLY A 72 -8.79 -16.83 11.43
N LEU A 73 -8.01 -15.85 10.97
CA LEU A 73 -6.66 -16.09 10.48
C LEU A 73 -5.72 -16.61 11.58
N ALA A 74 -5.79 -16.09 12.81
CA ALA A 74 -4.97 -16.57 13.92
C ALA A 74 -5.28 -18.05 14.24
N LEU A 75 -6.56 -18.43 14.27
CA LEU A 75 -6.97 -19.82 14.45
C LEU A 75 -6.57 -20.72 13.29
N MET A 76 -6.64 -20.23 12.05
CA MET A 76 -6.21 -21.00 10.88
C MET A 76 -4.70 -21.21 10.83
N VAL A 77 -3.90 -20.23 11.27
CA VAL A 77 -2.45 -20.38 11.41
C VAL A 77 -2.10 -21.35 12.53
N LEU A 78 -2.76 -21.23 13.68
CA LEU A 78 -2.60 -22.19 14.75
C LEU A 78 -2.95 -23.61 14.30
N ALA A 79 -4.08 -23.75 13.61
CA ALA A 79 -4.53 -25.02 13.06
C ALA A 79 -3.54 -25.61 12.05
N GLU A 80 -2.98 -24.78 11.17
CA GLU A 80 -1.93 -25.20 10.24
C GLU A 80 -0.69 -25.72 10.98
N ALA A 81 -0.22 -24.99 11.99
CA ALA A 81 0.96 -25.40 12.75
C ALA A 81 0.72 -26.74 13.47
N LEU A 82 -0.50 -26.94 14.00
CA LEU A 82 -0.90 -28.19 14.64
C LEU A 82 -1.02 -29.36 13.66
N LEU A 83 -1.43 -29.13 12.41
CA LEU A 83 -1.53 -30.18 11.39
C LEU A 83 -0.18 -30.75 10.96
N ARG A 84 0.91 -30.00 11.15
CA ARG A 84 2.27 -30.43 10.80
C ARG A 84 3.00 -31.13 11.94
N VAL A 85 2.39 -31.26 13.11
CA VAL A 85 2.91 -32.10 14.19
C VAL A 85 2.84 -33.56 13.72
N PRO A 86 3.96 -34.30 13.59
CA PRO A 86 3.97 -35.63 12.97
C PRO A 86 3.10 -36.67 13.70
N ASP A 87 2.91 -36.50 15.01
CA ASP A 87 2.06 -37.33 15.84
C ASP A 87 0.77 -36.60 16.21
N ALA A 88 -0.36 -37.10 15.70
CA ALA A 88 -1.68 -36.54 15.97
C ALA A 88 -2.02 -36.53 17.47
N ARG A 89 -1.50 -37.48 18.27
CA ARG A 89 -1.72 -37.49 19.72
C ARG A 89 -1.04 -36.30 20.40
N THR A 90 0.15 -35.92 19.95
CA THR A 90 0.88 -34.74 20.45
C THR A 90 0.11 -33.45 20.15
N ALA A 91 -0.48 -33.32 18.95
CA ALA A 91 -1.33 -32.17 18.61
C ALA A 91 -2.61 -32.12 19.48
N ASP A 92 -3.29 -33.26 19.65
CA ASP A 92 -4.47 -33.36 20.52
C ASP A 92 -4.16 -33.04 21.97
N GLN A 93 -3.04 -33.54 22.49
CA GLN A 93 -2.59 -33.25 23.85
C GLN A 93 -2.25 -31.78 24.03
N PHE A 94 -1.63 -31.14 23.03
CA PHE A 94 -1.41 -29.69 23.06
C PHE A 94 -2.73 -28.90 23.09
N ILE A 95 -3.73 -29.29 22.30
CA ILE A 95 -5.04 -28.64 22.29
C ILE A 95 -5.73 -28.77 23.67
N GLU A 96 -5.66 -29.95 24.31
CA GLU A 96 -6.33 -30.17 25.60
C GLU A 96 -5.57 -29.61 26.81
N ASP A 97 -4.25 -29.72 26.83
CA ASP A 97 -3.44 -29.40 28.01
C ASP A 97 -2.89 -27.97 27.99
N LYS A 98 -2.71 -27.38 26.80
CA LYS A 98 -2.00 -26.09 26.62
C LYS A 98 -2.88 -25.01 26.01
N LEU A 99 -3.65 -25.33 24.97
CA LEU A 99 -4.48 -24.35 24.30
C LEU A 99 -5.67 -23.94 25.19
N GLY A 100 -5.65 -22.70 25.68
CA GLY A 100 -6.69 -22.17 26.57
C GLY A 100 -6.33 -22.16 28.07
N ALA A 101 -5.21 -22.75 28.48
CA ALA A 101 -4.75 -22.77 29.88
C ALA A 101 -3.79 -21.62 30.23
N GLY A 102 -3.10 -21.03 29.23
CA GLY A 102 -2.10 -19.95 29.35
C GLY A 102 -1.16 -19.90 28.13
N ASP A 103 -0.05 -19.16 28.20
CA ASP A 103 1.02 -19.05 27.17
C ASP A 103 0.54 -18.57 25.78
N PHE A 104 -0.49 -17.72 25.74
CA PHE A 104 -1.25 -17.36 24.53
C PHE A 104 -0.40 -16.69 23.43
N ILE A 105 0.40 -15.68 23.81
CA ILE A 105 1.32 -14.98 22.90
C ILE A 105 2.39 -15.94 22.37
N HIS A 106 2.88 -16.85 23.22
CA HIS A 106 3.89 -17.84 22.84
C HIS A 106 3.35 -18.78 21.76
N HIS A 107 2.12 -19.29 21.93
CA HIS A 107 1.48 -20.18 20.97
C HIS A 107 1.22 -19.51 19.61
N GLU A 108 0.75 -18.26 19.60
CA GLU A 108 0.53 -17.48 18.36
C GLU A 108 1.86 -17.19 17.63
N THR A 109 2.90 -16.82 18.39
CA THR A 109 4.22 -16.49 17.85
C THR A 109 4.91 -17.73 17.27
N LYS A 110 4.92 -18.86 17.98
CA LYS A 110 5.57 -20.09 17.52
C LYS A 110 4.86 -20.76 16.35
N SER A 111 3.52 -20.73 16.33
CA SER A 111 2.75 -21.26 15.18
C SER A 111 3.04 -20.46 13.90
N THR A 112 3.14 -19.14 13.99
CA THR A 112 3.49 -18.31 12.82
C THR A 112 4.96 -18.45 12.41
N ALA A 113 5.89 -18.48 13.38
CA ALA A 113 7.31 -18.72 13.11
C ALA A 113 7.56 -20.04 12.36
N PHE A 114 6.79 -21.07 12.68
CA PHE A 114 6.92 -22.41 12.14
C PHE A 114 6.58 -22.51 10.64
N LEU A 115 5.73 -21.62 10.12
CA LEU A 115 5.49 -21.50 8.67
C LEU A 115 6.76 -21.15 7.89
N VAL A 116 7.69 -20.48 8.56
CA VAL A 116 8.94 -19.96 7.98
C VAL A 116 10.16 -20.78 8.42
N ASN A 117 10.13 -21.38 9.62
CA ASN A 117 11.25 -22.11 10.23
C ASN A 117 10.78 -23.31 11.07
N ALA A 118 10.92 -24.53 10.54
CA ALA A 118 10.47 -25.77 11.18
C ALA A 118 11.20 -26.11 12.50
N SER A 119 12.47 -25.68 12.66
CA SER A 119 13.26 -25.99 13.86
C SER A 119 12.85 -25.20 15.12
N ALA A 120 12.15 -24.07 14.95
CA ALA A 120 11.77 -23.18 16.04
C ALA A 120 10.74 -23.79 17.01
N TRP A 121 9.99 -24.80 16.57
CA TRP A 121 9.00 -25.53 17.38
C TRP A 121 9.63 -26.69 18.17
N ALA A 122 10.48 -27.50 17.53
CA ALA A 122 11.07 -28.70 18.13
C ALA A 122 11.93 -28.43 19.38
N LEU A 123 12.62 -27.28 19.42
CA LEU A 123 13.46 -26.88 20.57
C LEU A 123 12.66 -26.34 21.76
N GLY A 124 11.37 -26.00 21.58
CA GLY A 124 10.50 -25.44 22.62
C GLY A 124 9.60 -26.46 23.34
N VAL A 125 9.48 -27.69 22.82
CA VAL A 125 8.65 -28.77 23.42
C VAL A 125 9.26 -29.32 24.72
N SER A 126 10.39 -28.77 25.20
CA SER A 126 10.81 -28.98 26.59
C SER A 126 9.77 -28.37 27.53
N ALA A 127 8.97 -29.24 28.15
CA ALA A 127 7.86 -28.98 29.08
C ALA A 127 7.95 -27.65 29.87
N ARG A 128 7.41 -26.55 29.32
CA ARG A 128 7.13 -25.34 30.09
C ARG A 128 5.82 -25.53 30.88
N VAL A 129 5.89 -25.27 32.17
CA VAL A 129 4.75 -25.32 33.09
C VAL A 129 3.98 -24.01 32.96
N ILE A 130 2.71 -24.09 32.55
CA ILE A 130 1.81 -22.93 32.48
C ILE A 130 1.41 -22.56 33.90
N GLN A 131 1.53 -21.29 34.28
CA GLN A 131 1.13 -20.82 35.61
C GLN A 131 -0.39 -20.58 35.67
N PRO A 132 -1.10 -21.01 36.73
CA PRO A 132 -2.51 -20.72 36.90
C PRO A 132 -2.75 -19.19 37.05
N GLY A 133 -3.72 -18.66 36.30
CA GLY A 133 -4.16 -17.25 36.44
C GLY A 133 -3.43 -16.24 35.55
N GLU A 134 -2.76 -16.69 34.49
CA GLU A 134 -2.17 -15.81 33.48
C GLU A 134 -3.22 -14.94 32.78
N THR A 135 -2.91 -13.65 32.55
CA THR A 135 -3.81 -12.72 31.86
C THR A 135 -4.06 -13.19 30.42
N PRO A 136 -5.32 -13.31 29.95
CA PRO A 136 -5.62 -13.71 28.58
C PRO A 136 -5.31 -12.61 27.55
N ASP A 137 -4.04 -12.47 27.20
CA ASP A 137 -3.51 -11.50 26.23
C ASP A 137 -3.17 -12.18 24.88
N GLY A 138 -2.97 -11.41 23.81
CA GLY A 138 -2.81 -11.88 22.43
C GLY A 138 -4.14 -12.19 21.73
N THR A 139 -4.12 -12.47 20.42
CA THR A 139 -5.35 -12.73 19.64
C THR A 139 -6.12 -13.93 20.20
N ILE A 140 -5.39 -14.99 20.59
CA ILE A 140 -5.97 -16.20 21.19
C ILE A 140 -6.46 -15.94 22.62
N GLY A 141 -5.73 -15.18 23.43
CA GLY A 141 -6.13 -14.87 24.82
C GLY A 141 -7.43 -14.06 24.88
N ARG A 142 -7.56 -13.03 24.03
CA ARG A 142 -8.82 -12.27 23.89
C ARG A 142 -9.98 -13.16 23.46
N LEU A 143 -9.73 -14.12 22.57
CA LEU A 143 -10.73 -15.07 22.11
C LEU A 143 -11.16 -16.03 23.25
N VAL A 144 -10.21 -16.52 24.04
CA VAL A 144 -10.48 -17.33 25.25
C VAL A 144 -11.29 -16.54 26.27
N LYS A 145 -10.99 -15.24 26.45
CA LYS A 145 -11.76 -14.36 27.33
C LYS A 145 -13.21 -14.16 26.84
N ARG A 146 -13.44 -14.10 25.53
CA ARG A 146 -14.77 -13.91 24.93
C ARG A 146 -15.61 -15.19 24.88
N LEU A 147 -15.01 -16.31 24.47
CA LEU A 147 -15.72 -17.56 24.14
C LEU A 147 -15.50 -18.68 25.15
N GLY A 148 -14.47 -18.57 25.99
CA GLY A 148 -14.00 -19.64 26.86
C GLY A 148 -13.02 -20.60 26.14
N ALA A 149 -12.07 -21.16 26.89
CA ALA A 149 -11.07 -22.09 26.39
C ALA A 149 -11.66 -23.29 25.62
N PRO A 150 -12.74 -23.97 26.08
CA PRO A 150 -13.33 -25.09 25.35
C PRO A 150 -13.84 -24.71 23.95
N ALA A 151 -14.45 -23.53 23.79
CA ALA A 151 -14.93 -23.07 22.50
C ALA A 151 -13.76 -22.78 21.53
N VAL A 152 -12.67 -22.19 22.03
CA VAL A 152 -11.45 -21.93 21.24
C VAL A 152 -10.79 -23.23 20.77
N ARG A 153 -10.77 -24.27 21.60
CA ARG A 153 -10.29 -25.61 21.19
C ARG A 153 -11.15 -26.19 20.08
N THR A 154 -12.48 -26.12 20.22
CA THR A 154 -13.41 -26.58 19.18
C THR A 154 -13.21 -25.82 17.87
N ALA A 155 -13.11 -24.49 17.94
CA ALA A 155 -12.84 -23.65 16.78
C ALA A 155 -11.49 -23.99 16.12
N THR A 156 -10.46 -24.30 16.92
CA THR A 156 -9.14 -24.72 16.41
C THR A 156 -9.21 -26.09 15.73
N ARG A 157 -9.90 -27.07 16.32
CA ARG A 157 -10.11 -28.39 15.70
C ARG A 157 -10.90 -28.27 14.39
N GLN A 158 -11.87 -27.36 14.33
CA GLN A 158 -12.63 -27.07 13.10
C GLN A 158 -11.76 -26.38 12.04
N ALA A 159 -10.95 -25.40 12.44
CA ALA A 159 -9.96 -24.78 11.57
C ALA A 159 -8.96 -25.81 11.02
N MET A 160 -8.49 -26.78 11.82
CA MET A 160 -7.61 -27.87 11.35
C MET A 160 -8.30 -28.72 10.28
N ARG A 161 -9.57 -29.08 10.47
CA ARG A 161 -10.34 -29.83 9.47
C ARG A 161 -10.52 -29.02 8.18
N LEU A 162 -10.82 -27.74 8.28
CA LEU A 162 -10.95 -26.82 7.13
C LEU A 162 -9.63 -26.68 6.36
N MET A 163 -8.51 -26.49 7.07
CA MET A 163 -7.19 -26.36 6.45
C MET A 163 -6.77 -27.63 5.72
N GLY A 164 -6.95 -28.80 6.35
CA GLY A 164 -6.58 -30.09 5.77
C GLY A 164 -7.41 -30.51 4.55
N ASN A 165 -8.68 -30.07 4.49
CA ASN A 165 -9.63 -30.51 3.44
C ASN A 165 -9.91 -29.46 2.36
N HIS A 166 -9.91 -28.15 2.68
CA HIS A 166 -10.48 -27.11 1.81
C HIS A 166 -9.47 -26.08 1.27
N PHE A 167 -8.33 -25.83 1.94
CA PHE A 167 -7.41 -24.75 1.55
C PHE A 167 -6.22 -25.18 0.72
N VAL A 168 -5.62 -26.32 1.05
CA VAL A 168 -4.49 -26.87 0.32
C VAL A 168 -4.85 -28.28 -0.06
N LEU A 169 -5.02 -28.51 -1.36
CA LEU A 169 -5.33 -29.84 -1.87
C LEU A 169 -4.15 -30.81 -1.62
N GLY A 170 -2.92 -30.31 -1.57
CA GLY A 170 -1.73 -31.03 -1.12
C GLY A 170 -0.55 -30.08 -0.94
N GLU A 171 0.39 -30.39 -0.04
CA GLU A 171 1.62 -29.61 0.11
C GLU A 171 2.49 -29.69 -1.14
N THR A 172 2.40 -30.82 -1.84
CA THR A 172 3.02 -31.07 -3.13
C THR A 172 1.97 -31.38 -4.18
N ILE A 173 2.35 -31.21 -5.45
CA ILE A 173 1.49 -31.53 -6.58
C ILE A 173 1.16 -33.03 -6.63
N GLU A 174 2.09 -33.90 -6.19
CA GLU A 174 1.89 -35.35 -6.10
C GLU A 174 0.77 -35.68 -5.11
N GLN A 175 0.79 -35.07 -3.91
CA GLN A 175 -0.27 -35.24 -2.92
C GLN A 175 -1.60 -34.74 -3.45
N ALA A 176 -1.60 -33.56 -4.09
CA ALA A 176 -2.82 -32.98 -4.66
C ALA A 176 -3.44 -33.90 -5.73
N LEU A 177 -2.62 -34.49 -6.59
CA LEU A 177 -3.06 -35.45 -7.61
C LEU A 177 -3.56 -36.76 -6.99
N GLU A 178 -2.94 -37.25 -5.93
CA GLU A 178 -3.41 -38.46 -5.23
C GLU A 178 -4.79 -38.27 -4.60
N ARG A 179 -5.05 -37.11 -3.97
CA ARG A 179 -6.37 -36.77 -3.41
C ARG A 179 -7.45 -36.57 -4.47
N VAL A 180 -7.04 -36.26 -5.71
CA VAL A 180 -7.93 -36.06 -6.85
C VAL A 180 -8.19 -37.34 -7.63
N ARG A 181 -7.52 -38.47 -7.32
CA ARG A 181 -7.79 -39.75 -7.98
C ARG A 181 -9.28 -40.12 -7.84
N PRO A 182 -9.99 -40.36 -8.95
CA PRO A 182 -11.43 -40.56 -8.88
C PRO A 182 -11.79 -41.83 -8.08
N GLY A 183 -12.75 -41.72 -7.16
CA GLY A 183 -13.70 -42.81 -6.94
C GLY A 183 -14.49 -43.03 -8.24
N SER A 184 -14.76 -44.29 -8.61
CA SER A 184 -15.30 -44.68 -9.91
C SER A 184 -16.48 -43.81 -10.39
N GLY A 185 -16.28 -42.98 -11.44
CA GLY A 185 -17.37 -42.46 -12.29
C GLY A 185 -17.52 -40.94 -12.50
N GLN A 186 -16.80 -40.05 -11.79
CA GLN A 186 -16.90 -38.59 -12.02
C GLN A 186 -15.75 -38.03 -12.88
N LYS A 187 -16.11 -37.32 -13.96
CA LYS A 187 -15.17 -36.60 -14.85
C LYS A 187 -14.79 -35.24 -14.22
N SER A 188 -13.95 -35.25 -13.18
CA SER A 188 -13.57 -34.01 -12.50
C SER A 188 -12.36 -33.35 -13.16
N ARG A 189 -12.53 -32.13 -13.67
CA ARG A 189 -11.44 -31.29 -14.22
C ARG A 189 -10.82 -30.46 -13.11
N TYR A 190 -9.50 -30.41 -13.03
CA TYR A 190 -8.78 -29.55 -12.08
C TYR A 190 -7.89 -28.53 -12.79
N SER A 191 -7.71 -27.37 -12.19
CA SER A 191 -6.62 -26.44 -12.49
C SER A 191 -5.84 -26.25 -11.20
N PHE A 192 -4.54 -26.50 -11.21
CA PHE A 192 -3.72 -26.35 -10.01
C PHE A 192 -3.21 -24.91 -9.90
N ASP A 193 -3.50 -24.28 -8.77
CA ASP A 193 -2.98 -22.96 -8.40
C ASP A 193 -1.74 -23.17 -7.54
N MET A 194 -0.57 -22.93 -8.11
CA MET A 194 0.62 -22.91 -7.28
C MET A 194 0.59 -21.61 -6.48
N LEU A 195 0.59 -21.71 -5.15
CA LEU A 195 0.44 -20.59 -4.20
C LEU A 195 1.48 -19.46 -4.34
N GLY A 196 2.49 -19.62 -5.21
CA GLY A 196 3.55 -18.66 -5.41
C GLY A 196 3.09 -17.35 -6.04
N GLU A 197 3.47 -16.23 -5.43
CA GLU A 197 3.23 -14.88 -5.94
C GLU A 197 4.29 -13.91 -5.42
N GLY A 198 4.50 -12.80 -6.14
CA GLY A 198 5.34 -11.69 -5.70
C GLY A 198 6.73 -12.12 -5.27
N ALA A 199 7.54 -12.63 -6.19
CA ALA A 199 8.95 -12.89 -5.90
C ALA A 199 9.61 -11.61 -5.37
N ARG A 200 10.25 -11.66 -4.21
CA ARG A 200 11.05 -10.53 -3.69
C ARG A 200 12.50 -10.61 -4.14
N THR A 201 12.95 -11.81 -4.48
CA THR A 201 14.34 -12.09 -4.83
C THR A 201 14.43 -12.89 -6.13
N ALA A 202 15.57 -12.82 -6.83
CA ALA A 202 15.83 -13.71 -7.97
C ALA A 202 15.74 -15.21 -7.59
N ALA A 203 16.13 -15.57 -6.36
CA ALA A 203 16.03 -16.93 -5.87
C ALA A 203 14.56 -17.38 -5.69
N ASP A 204 13.67 -16.50 -5.25
CA ASP A 204 12.23 -16.77 -5.21
C ASP A 204 11.68 -16.97 -6.62
N ALA A 205 12.04 -16.10 -7.58
CA ALA A 205 11.61 -16.23 -8.97
C ALA A 205 12.02 -17.57 -9.58
N LYS A 206 13.28 -17.99 -9.38
CA LYS A 206 13.76 -19.30 -9.82
C LYS A 206 13.01 -20.44 -9.13
N ARG A 207 12.81 -20.34 -7.81
CA ARG A 207 12.10 -21.36 -7.02
C ARG A 207 10.67 -21.54 -7.50
N TYR A 208 9.96 -20.46 -7.79
CA TYR A 208 8.60 -20.52 -8.33
C TYR A 208 8.59 -21.09 -9.75
N PHE A 209 9.54 -20.68 -10.60
CA PHE A 209 9.71 -21.29 -11.92
C PHE A 209 9.89 -22.81 -11.84
N ASP A 210 10.80 -23.29 -10.98
CA ASP A 210 11.06 -24.72 -10.81
C ASP A 210 9.81 -25.45 -10.27
N ALA A 211 9.06 -24.82 -9.35
CA ALA A 211 7.81 -25.37 -8.83
C ALA A 211 6.73 -25.49 -9.91
N TYR A 212 6.58 -24.48 -10.78
CA TYR A 212 5.67 -24.56 -11.93
C TYR A 212 6.11 -25.64 -12.92
N ALA A 213 7.40 -25.70 -13.27
CA ALA A 213 7.93 -26.70 -14.19
C ALA A 213 7.69 -28.12 -13.67
N SER A 214 7.99 -28.38 -12.40
CA SER A 214 7.72 -29.67 -11.75
C SER A 214 6.22 -29.99 -11.72
N ALA A 215 5.38 -29.01 -11.41
CA ALA A 215 3.93 -29.21 -11.40
C ALA A 215 3.39 -29.56 -12.78
N ILE A 216 3.86 -28.89 -13.83
CA ILE A 216 3.50 -29.18 -15.23
C ILE A 216 3.85 -30.63 -15.59
N ASP A 217 5.05 -31.08 -15.24
CA ASP A 217 5.49 -32.45 -15.53
C ASP A 217 4.66 -33.49 -14.76
N THR A 218 4.37 -33.26 -13.49
CA THR A 218 3.57 -34.19 -12.67
C THR A 218 2.11 -34.24 -13.15
N ILE A 219 1.51 -33.08 -13.45
CA ILE A 219 0.15 -32.98 -13.99
C ILE A 219 0.08 -33.68 -15.36
N GLY A 220 1.05 -33.41 -16.23
CA GLY A 220 1.13 -33.95 -17.59
C GLY A 220 1.14 -35.48 -17.63
N LYS A 221 1.90 -36.10 -16.71
CA LYS A 221 1.95 -37.57 -16.55
C LYS A 221 0.63 -38.18 -16.08
N ALA A 222 -0.24 -37.38 -15.45
CA ALA A 222 -1.54 -37.81 -14.93
C ALA A 222 -2.75 -37.26 -15.73
N ALA A 223 -2.52 -36.57 -16.85
CA ALA A 223 -3.55 -35.79 -17.56
C ALA A 223 -4.57 -36.62 -18.37
N GLY A 224 -4.38 -37.93 -18.47
CA GLY A 224 -5.24 -38.83 -19.24
C GLY A 224 -5.09 -38.66 -20.77
N HIS A 225 -6.04 -39.22 -21.54
CA HIS A 225 -5.98 -39.29 -23.01
C HIS A 225 -7.06 -38.46 -23.73
N HIS A 226 -7.95 -37.78 -23.01
CA HIS A 226 -8.95 -36.91 -23.64
C HIS A 226 -8.29 -35.62 -24.17
N PRO A 227 -8.78 -35.03 -25.27
CA PRO A 227 -8.29 -33.75 -25.77
C PRO A 227 -8.78 -32.58 -24.89
N LEU A 228 -8.15 -31.41 -25.03
CA LEU A 228 -8.72 -30.17 -24.50
C LEU A 228 -10.18 -29.96 -24.96
N PRO A 229 -11.05 -29.42 -24.11
CA PRO A 229 -10.79 -28.85 -22.77
C PRO A 229 -10.78 -29.88 -21.62
N ASP A 230 -10.90 -31.18 -21.89
CA ASP A 230 -11.06 -32.24 -20.88
C ASP A 230 -9.72 -32.76 -20.32
N ARG A 231 -8.79 -31.83 -20.08
CA ARG A 231 -7.47 -32.09 -19.50
C ARG A 231 -7.26 -31.18 -18.30
N PRO A 232 -6.44 -31.55 -17.31
CA PRO A 232 -6.09 -30.66 -16.22
C PRO A 232 -5.40 -29.38 -16.70
N GLY A 233 -5.34 -28.38 -15.82
CA GLY A 233 -4.63 -27.14 -16.08
C GLY A 233 -3.72 -26.72 -14.95
N ILE A 234 -2.93 -25.69 -15.22
CA ILE A 234 -2.12 -24.99 -14.24
C ILE A 234 -2.35 -23.48 -14.38
N SER A 235 -2.35 -22.78 -13.25
CA SER A 235 -2.34 -21.32 -13.21
C SER A 235 -1.00 -20.78 -12.75
N VAL A 236 -0.55 -19.72 -13.41
CA VAL A 236 0.76 -19.10 -13.18
C VAL A 236 0.58 -17.59 -12.96
N LYS A 237 1.27 -17.04 -11.97
CA LYS A 237 1.31 -15.59 -11.70
C LYS A 237 2.62 -15.01 -12.21
N LEU A 238 2.56 -13.88 -12.91
CA LEU A 238 3.74 -13.26 -13.52
C LEU A 238 4.66 -12.67 -12.46
N SER A 239 4.10 -12.10 -11.39
CA SER A 239 4.87 -11.60 -10.25
C SER A 239 5.68 -12.68 -9.53
N ALA A 240 5.28 -13.95 -9.62
CA ALA A 240 6.05 -15.06 -9.06
C ALA A 240 7.33 -15.34 -9.85
N LEU A 241 7.40 -14.95 -11.12
CA LEU A 241 8.49 -15.31 -12.03
C LEU A 241 9.49 -14.16 -12.27
N HIS A 242 9.23 -12.98 -11.72
CA HIS A 242 10.15 -11.85 -11.84
C HIS A 242 10.06 -10.93 -10.62
N PRO A 243 11.19 -10.61 -9.96
CA PRO A 243 11.15 -9.92 -8.67
C PRO A 243 10.81 -8.43 -8.75
N ARG A 244 10.88 -7.84 -9.95
CA ARG A 244 10.47 -6.45 -10.25
C ARG A 244 9.43 -6.41 -11.36
N PHE A 245 8.32 -7.14 -11.18
CA PHE A 245 7.21 -7.13 -12.13
C PHE A 245 6.38 -5.85 -11.96
N GLU A 246 6.82 -4.77 -12.61
CA GLU A 246 6.25 -3.43 -12.52
C GLU A 246 6.57 -2.62 -13.79
N ALA A 247 5.74 -1.63 -14.11
CA ALA A 247 5.83 -0.87 -15.36
C ALA A 247 7.16 -0.14 -15.55
N ILE A 248 7.73 0.45 -14.49
CA ILE A 248 9.02 1.14 -14.56
C ILE A 248 10.20 0.20 -14.87
N SER A 249 10.02 -1.10 -14.64
CA SER A 249 11.00 -2.16 -14.92
C SER A 249 10.67 -2.93 -16.21
N ARG A 250 9.81 -2.38 -17.08
CA ARG A 250 9.34 -3.03 -18.32
C ARG A 250 10.45 -3.66 -19.14
N ASP A 251 11.54 -2.95 -19.39
CA ASP A 251 12.61 -3.43 -20.27
C ASP A 251 13.24 -4.73 -19.77
N ARG A 252 13.55 -4.79 -18.46
CA ARG A 252 14.09 -6.01 -17.87
C ARG A 252 13.04 -7.12 -17.80
N VAL A 253 11.78 -6.79 -17.51
CA VAL A 253 10.67 -7.75 -17.52
C VAL A 253 10.52 -8.40 -18.90
N MET A 254 10.46 -7.62 -19.97
CA MET A 254 10.29 -8.16 -21.32
C MET A 254 11.47 -9.07 -21.73
N ARG A 255 12.68 -8.77 -21.27
CA ARG A 255 13.89 -9.55 -21.57
C ARG A 255 14.00 -10.82 -20.70
N GLU A 256 13.66 -10.74 -19.42
CA GLU A 256 13.93 -11.78 -18.42
C GLU A 256 12.73 -12.69 -18.16
N LEU A 257 11.49 -12.15 -18.21
CA LEU A 257 10.27 -12.89 -17.88
C LEU A 257 9.67 -13.63 -19.10
N VAL A 258 9.69 -13.02 -20.29
CA VAL A 258 9.11 -13.64 -21.50
C VAL A 258 9.75 -15.02 -21.78
N PRO A 259 11.08 -15.20 -21.75
CA PRO A 259 11.68 -16.52 -21.98
C PRO A 259 11.27 -17.56 -20.92
N GLN A 260 11.12 -17.14 -19.65
CA GLN A 260 10.69 -18.03 -18.58
C GLN A 260 9.24 -18.47 -18.76
N LEU A 261 8.34 -17.54 -19.08
CA LEU A 261 6.94 -17.89 -19.34
C LEU A 261 6.80 -18.78 -20.58
N LEU A 262 7.61 -18.52 -21.62
CA LEU A 262 7.65 -19.34 -22.82
C LEU A 262 8.10 -20.78 -22.53
N ASP A 263 9.14 -20.99 -21.72
CA ASP A 263 9.58 -22.35 -21.33
C ASP A 263 8.43 -23.10 -20.63
N LEU A 264 7.79 -22.49 -19.62
CA LEU A 264 6.64 -23.12 -18.95
C LEU A 264 5.49 -23.41 -19.91
N ALA A 265 5.19 -22.50 -20.85
CA ALA A 265 4.16 -22.71 -21.86
C ALA A 265 4.51 -23.86 -22.84
N GLN A 266 5.78 -23.99 -23.24
CA GLN A 266 6.26 -25.09 -24.07
C GLN A 266 6.14 -26.45 -23.36
N ARG A 267 6.47 -26.49 -22.06
CA ARG A 267 6.27 -27.70 -21.23
C ARG A 267 4.81 -28.06 -21.13
N ALA A 268 3.93 -27.09 -20.88
CA ALA A 268 2.49 -27.32 -20.80
C ALA A 268 1.93 -27.80 -22.14
N LYS A 269 2.39 -27.23 -23.26
CA LYS A 269 2.07 -27.67 -24.62
C LYS A 269 2.48 -29.13 -24.86
N ALA A 270 3.65 -29.56 -24.41
CA ALA A 270 4.14 -30.93 -24.63
C ALA A 270 3.19 -31.99 -24.03
N TYR A 271 2.41 -31.61 -23.02
CA TYR A 271 1.39 -32.46 -22.37
C TYR A 271 -0.06 -32.09 -22.75
N ASP A 272 -0.25 -31.15 -23.67
CA ASP A 272 -1.55 -30.58 -24.08
C ASP A 272 -2.38 -30.08 -22.88
N LEU A 273 -1.76 -29.38 -21.93
CA LEU A 273 -2.46 -28.89 -20.72
C LEU A 273 -3.13 -27.54 -20.97
N ASN A 274 -4.11 -27.20 -20.11
CA ASN A 274 -4.57 -25.82 -20.00
C ASN A 274 -3.54 -25.01 -19.17
N PHE A 275 -3.05 -23.90 -19.72
CA PHE A 275 -2.08 -23.03 -19.08
C PHE A 275 -2.67 -21.63 -18.98
N THR A 276 -3.02 -21.19 -17.77
CA THR A 276 -3.66 -19.89 -17.55
C THR A 276 -2.72 -18.93 -16.82
N VAL A 277 -2.45 -17.78 -17.43
CA VAL A 277 -1.81 -16.66 -16.72
C VAL A 277 -2.85 -15.93 -15.87
N ASP A 278 -2.66 -15.90 -14.56
CA ASP A 278 -3.57 -15.23 -13.64
C ASP A 278 -3.48 -13.69 -13.79
N ALA A 279 -4.60 -13.02 -13.48
CA ALA A 279 -4.66 -11.56 -13.45
C ALA A 279 -4.44 -11.04 -12.02
N GLU A 280 -3.54 -10.06 -11.90
CA GLU A 280 -3.07 -9.48 -10.64
C GLU A 280 -3.65 -8.05 -10.46
N GLU A 281 -2.89 -7.10 -9.92
CA GLU A 281 -3.34 -5.73 -9.72
C GLU A 281 -3.51 -4.93 -11.03
N ALA A 282 -4.31 -3.87 -10.99
CA ALA A 282 -4.68 -3.10 -12.18
C ALA A 282 -3.50 -2.36 -12.84
N ASP A 283 -2.48 -1.98 -12.07
CA ASP A 283 -1.25 -1.33 -12.55
C ASP A 283 -0.32 -2.29 -13.32
N ARG A 284 -0.56 -3.60 -13.24
CA ARG A 284 0.17 -4.65 -13.97
C ARG A 284 -0.55 -5.14 -15.22
N LEU A 285 -1.80 -4.72 -15.46
CA LEU A 285 -2.60 -5.21 -16.59
C LEU A 285 -1.94 -4.94 -17.94
N GLU A 286 -1.42 -3.73 -18.15
CA GLU A 286 -0.80 -3.37 -19.43
C GLU A 286 0.47 -4.18 -19.67
N LEU A 287 1.34 -4.25 -18.66
CA LEU A 287 2.59 -4.99 -18.71
C LEU A 287 2.37 -6.51 -18.88
N SER A 288 1.36 -7.08 -18.22
CA SER A 288 1.03 -8.51 -18.36
C SER A 288 0.61 -8.84 -19.78
N LEU A 289 -0.19 -7.97 -20.43
CA LEU A 289 -0.61 -8.16 -21.82
C LEU A 289 0.54 -8.06 -22.80
N ASP A 290 1.58 -7.26 -22.51
CA ASP A 290 2.80 -7.22 -23.32
C ASP A 290 3.60 -8.51 -23.21
N VAL A 291 3.81 -9.02 -21.98
CA VAL A 291 4.49 -10.29 -21.72
C VAL A 291 3.74 -11.45 -22.37
N ILE A 292 2.41 -11.48 -22.23
CA ILE A 292 1.53 -12.51 -22.80
C ILE A 292 1.57 -12.45 -24.34
N ALA A 293 1.49 -11.26 -24.93
CA ALA A 293 1.53 -11.10 -26.38
C ALA A 293 2.87 -11.55 -26.96
N ALA A 294 3.99 -11.15 -26.35
CA ALA A 294 5.32 -11.57 -26.78
C ALA A 294 5.51 -13.10 -26.66
N THR A 295 4.98 -13.71 -25.59
CA THR A 295 5.06 -15.16 -25.38
C THR A 295 4.20 -15.92 -26.39
N LEU A 296 2.94 -15.48 -26.60
CA LEU A 296 1.99 -16.15 -27.50
C LEU A 296 2.43 -16.08 -28.97
N ALA A 297 3.11 -14.99 -29.35
CA ALA A 297 3.62 -14.77 -30.71
C ALA A 297 4.65 -15.82 -31.14
N ASP A 298 5.31 -16.49 -30.20
CA ASP A 298 6.33 -17.49 -30.50
C ASP A 298 5.75 -18.70 -31.26
N ALA A 299 6.41 -19.07 -32.36
CA ALA A 299 5.96 -20.15 -33.24
C ALA A 299 5.97 -21.52 -32.57
N SER A 300 6.80 -21.73 -31.55
CA SER A 300 6.88 -22.97 -30.78
C SER A 300 5.56 -23.31 -30.08
N LEU A 301 4.65 -22.35 -29.90
CA LEU A 301 3.34 -22.56 -29.28
C LEU A 301 2.21 -22.86 -30.30
N ALA A 302 2.50 -22.89 -31.61
CA ALA A 302 1.49 -23.17 -32.64
C ALA A 302 0.92 -24.60 -32.54
N GLY A 303 -0.35 -24.80 -32.89
CA GLY A 303 -1.00 -26.11 -32.83
C GLY A 303 -1.36 -26.60 -31.42
N TRP A 304 -1.38 -25.70 -30.43
CA TRP A 304 -1.82 -25.96 -29.07
C TRP A 304 -2.88 -24.94 -28.66
N ASP A 305 -4.01 -25.44 -28.16
CA ASP A 305 -5.20 -24.65 -27.84
C ASP A 305 -5.32 -24.33 -26.32
N GLY A 306 -4.34 -24.75 -25.52
CA GLY A 306 -4.42 -24.70 -24.06
C GLY A 306 -3.94 -23.41 -23.40
N PHE A 307 -3.27 -22.52 -24.15
CA PHE A 307 -2.79 -21.24 -23.63
C PHE A 307 -3.96 -20.30 -23.30
N GLY A 308 -3.83 -19.54 -22.22
CA GLY A 308 -4.91 -18.74 -21.69
C GLY A 308 -4.48 -17.68 -20.70
N LEU A 309 -5.43 -16.82 -20.35
CA LEU A 309 -5.28 -15.81 -19.30
C LEU A 309 -6.59 -15.57 -18.57
N ALA A 310 -6.50 -14.99 -17.37
CA ALA A 310 -7.63 -14.45 -16.64
C ALA A 310 -7.90 -12.98 -17.01
N ILE A 311 -9.17 -12.58 -17.03
CA ILE A 311 -9.64 -11.21 -17.22
C ILE A 311 -10.62 -10.88 -16.09
N GLN A 312 -10.43 -9.72 -15.45
CA GLN A 312 -11.18 -9.32 -14.26
C GLN A 312 -12.31 -8.35 -14.61
N ALA A 313 -13.55 -8.81 -14.52
CA ALA A 313 -14.75 -8.04 -14.86
C ALA A 313 -15.04 -6.87 -13.92
N TYR A 314 -14.44 -6.80 -12.74
CA TYR A 314 -14.54 -5.64 -11.86
C TYR A 314 -13.78 -4.41 -12.41
N GLN A 315 -12.87 -4.59 -13.39
CA GLN A 315 -12.15 -3.50 -14.02
C GLN A 315 -12.98 -2.91 -15.16
N LYS A 316 -12.90 -1.59 -15.28
CA LYS A 316 -13.56 -0.82 -16.34
C LYS A 316 -13.01 -1.13 -17.74
N ARG A 317 -11.76 -1.61 -17.80
CA ARG A 317 -11.04 -2.00 -19.02
C ARG A 317 -11.35 -3.42 -19.51
N ALA A 318 -12.09 -4.24 -18.75
CA ALA A 318 -12.27 -5.67 -19.04
C ALA A 318 -12.79 -5.98 -20.45
N SER A 319 -13.77 -5.22 -20.94
CA SER A 319 -14.32 -5.42 -22.29
C SER A 319 -13.29 -5.14 -23.39
N ALA A 320 -12.43 -4.14 -23.21
CA ALA A 320 -11.35 -3.81 -24.14
C ALA A 320 -10.23 -4.87 -24.10
N VAL A 321 -9.95 -5.45 -22.93
CA VAL A 321 -9.00 -6.57 -22.83
C VAL A 321 -9.52 -7.78 -23.62
N ILE A 322 -10.82 -8.07 -23.57
CA ILE A 322 -11.42 -9.14 -24.39
C ILE A 322 -11.21 -8.88 -25.89
N ASP A 323 -11.41 -7.64 -26.35
CA ASP A 323 -11.16 -7.28 -27.76
C ASP A 323 -9.69 -7.47 -28.15
N TYR A 324 -8.77 -7.03 -27.29
CA TYR A 324 -7.34 -7.19 -27.50
C TYR A 324 -6.93 -8.66 -27.59
N VAL A 325 -7.45 -9.50 -26.69
CA VAL A 325 -7.17 -10.94 -26.65
C VAL A 325 -7.73 -11.67 -27.88
N ASP A 326 -8.95 -11.34 -28.34
CA ASP A 326 -9.49 -11.91 -29.58
C ASP A 326 -8.67 -11.50 -30.79
N ALA A 327 -8.31 -10.22 -30.89
CA ALA A 327 -7.47 -9.72 -31.97
C ALA A 327 -6.10 -10.41 -32.00
N LEU A 328 -5.49 -10.63 -30.83
CA LEU A 328 -4.23 -11.37 -30.69
C LEU A 328 -4.38 -12.84 -31.09
N ALA A 329 -5.46 -13.51 -30.67
CA ALA A 329 -5.76 -14.88 -31.05
C ALA A 329 -5.94 -15.01 -32.58
N ARG A 330 -6.60 -14.05 -33.22
CA ARG A 330 -6.75 -14.02 -34.69
C ARG A 330 -5.45 -13.71 -35.42
N ALA A 331 -4.63 -12.81 -34.90
CA ALA A 331 -3.36 -12.42 -35.52
C ALA A 331 -2.37 -13.60 -35.58
N HIS A 332 -2.32 -14.42 -34.53
CA HIS A 332 -1.44 -15.59 -34.45
C HIS A 332 -2.11 -16.93 -34.81
N ASP A 333 -3.35 -16.87 -35.29
CA ASP A 333 -4.23 -18.02 -35.55
C ASP A 333 -4.20 -19.09 -34.43
N ARG A 334 -4.46 -18.64 -33.21
CA ARG A 334 -4.55 -19.49 -32.02
C ARG A 334 -5.99 -19.60 -31.54
N LYS A 335 -6.30 -20.70 -30.84
CA LYS A 335 -7.40 -20.72 -29.88
C LYS A 335 -6.86 -20.46 -28.50
N LEU A 336 -7.64 -19.77 -27.68
CA LEU A 336 -7.26 -19.40 -26.31
C LEU A 336 -8.34 -19.81 -25.32
N MET A 337 -7.92 -20.30 -24.15
CA MET A 337 -8.81 -20.56 -23.02
C MET A 337 -8.83 -19.32 -22.12
N VAL A 338 -9.93 -18.58 -22.11
CA VAL A 338 -10.00 -17.27 -21.43
C VAL A 338 -10.86 -17.37 -20.18
N ARG A 339 -10.23 -17.17 -19.02
CA ARG A 339 -10.92 -17.19 -17.73
C ARG A 339 -11.50 -15.83 -17.40
N LEU A 340 -12.82 -15.73 -17.26
CA LEU A 340 -13.47 -14.53 -16.75
C LEU A 340 -13.71 -14.69 -15.24
N VAL A 341 -13.12 -13.79 -14.46
CA VAL A 341 -13.31 -13.67 -13.00
C VAL A 341 -13.95 -12.32 -12.69
N LYS A 342 -14.45 -12.12 -11.46
CA LYS A 342 -14.80 -10.77 -11.00
C LYS A 342 -13.54 -9.96 -10.71
N GLY A 343 -12.78 -10.35 -9.69
CA GLY A 343 -11.51 -9.71 -9.28
C GLY A 343 -11.22 -9.99 -7.81
N ALA A 344 -9.94 -9.99 -7.42
CA ALA A 344 -9.50 -10.41 -6.08
C ALA A 344 -8.74 -9.31 -5.30
N TYR A 345 -8.61 -8.11 -5.86
CA TYR A 345 -7.77 -7.03 -5.30
C TYR A 345 -8.56 -5.74 -5.02
N TRP A 346 -9.89 -5.81 -4.92
CA TRP A 346 -10.75 -4.61 -4.94
C TRP A 346 -10.36 -3.56 -3.89
N ASP A 347 -10.22 -3.94 -2.62
CA ASP A 347 -9.83 -3.01 -1.55
C ASP A 347 -8.43 -2.41 -1.78
N THR A 348 -7.52 -3.20 -2.36
CA THR A 348 -6.16 -2.74 -2.73
C THR A 348 -6.23 -1.68 -3.83
N GLU A 349 -7.08 -1.87 -4.84
CA GLU A 349 -7.25 -0.90 -5.93
C GLU A 349 -7.87 0.42 -5.44
N ILE A 350 -8.85 0.35 -4.51
CA ILE A 350 -9.43 1.54 -3.89
C ILE A 350 -8.35 2.30 -3.10
N LYS A 351 -7.60 1.60 -2.23
CA LYS A 351 -6.55 2.19 -1.42
C LYS A 351 -5.43 2.79 -2.29
N ARG A 352 -4.91 2.04 -3.27
CA ARG A 352 -3.83 2.50 -4.16
C ARG A 352 -4.24 3.76 -4.93
N ALA A 353 -5.46 3.80 -5.49
CA ALA A 353 -5.93 4.98 -6.22
C ALA A 353 -6.03 6.22 -5.32
N GLN A 354 -6.47 6.05 -4.07
CA GLN A 354 -6.52 7.13 -3.07
C GLN A 354 -5.14 7.61 -2.66
N GLU A 355 -4.23 6.71 -2.30
CA GLU A 355 -2.85 7.02 -1.91
C GLU A 355 -2.10 7.72 -3.05
N ARG A 356 -2.24 7.21 -4.28
CA ARG A 356 -1.61 7.76 -5.48
C ARG A 356 -2.29 9.03 -5.99
N GLY A 357 -3.43 9.46 -5.43
CA GLY A 357 -4.13 10.68 -5.84
C GLY A 357 -4.56 10.66 -7.31
N LEU A 358 -5.06 9.51 -7.78
CA LEU A 358 -5.46 9.32 -9.17
C LEU A 358 -6.74 10.08 -9.51
N ASP A 359 -7.07 10.18 -10.80
CA ASP A 359 -8.30 10.84 -11.28
C ASP A 359 -9.57 10.01 -11.10
N GLY A 360 -9.43 8.69 -10.83
CA GLY A 360 -10.54 7.80 -10.53
C GLY A 360 -10.07 6.41 -10.13
N TYR A 361 -11.04 5.47 -10.08
CA TYR A 361 -10.78 4.07 -9.75
C TYR A 361 -10.73 3.20 -11.03
N PRO A 362 -9.76 2.29 -11.19
CA PRO A 362 -9.73 1.34 -12.31
C PRO A 362 -10.82 0.26 -12.21
N VAL A 363 -11.39 0.11 -11.02
CA VAL A 363 -12.44 -0.84 -10.69
C VAL A 363 -13.77 -0.12 -10.44
N PHE A 364 -14.88 -0.82 -10.64
CA PHE A 364 -16.19 -0.33 -10.20
C PHE A 364 -16.25 -0.27 -8.68
N THR A 365 -16.89 0.76 -8.14
CA THR A 365 -17.02 0.94 -6.68
C THR A 365 -18.29 0.31 -6.11
N ARG A 366 -19.27 -0.06 -6.95
CA ARG A 366 -20.45 -0.85 -6.55
C ARG A 366 -20.33 -2.29 -7.04
N LYS A 367 -20.60 -3.24 -6.14
CA LYS A 367 -20.62 -4.68 -6.46
C LYS A 367 -21.58 -5.01 -7.62
N ALA A 368 -22.78 -4.41 -7.65
CA ALA A 368 -23.75 -4.63 -8.72
C ALA A 368 -23.22 -4.21 -10.11
N MET A 369 -22.39 -3.17 -10.20
CA MET A 369 -21.74 -2.79 -11.46
C MET A 369 -20.73 -3.85 -11.93
N THR A 370 -19.99 -4.47 -11.00
CA THR A 370 -19.11 -5.60 -11.32
C THR A 370 -19.91 -6.80 -11.84
N ASP A 371 -21.04 -7.14 -11.21
CA ASP A 371 -21.90 -8.24 -11.68
C ASP A 371 -22.46 -7.96 -13.08
N LEU A 372 -22.93 -6.73 -13.32
CA LEU A 372 -23.46 -6.29 -14.61
C LEU A 372 -22.38 -6.38 -15.71
N ASN A 373 -21.17 -5.91 -15.41
CA ASN A 373 -20.05 -5.97 -16.34
C ASN A 373 -19.56 -7.41 -16.56
N PHE A 374 -19.62 -8.28 -15.54
CA PHE A 374 -19.31 -9.70 -15.69
C PHE A 374 -20.25 -10.39 -16.68
N VAL A 375 -21.56 -10.20 -16.53
CA VAL A 375 -22.56 -10.79 -17.45
C VAL A 375 -22.36 -10.27 -18.87
N THR A 376 -22.08 -8.98 -19.03
CA THR A 376 -21.81 -8.38 -20.35
C THR A 376 -20.54 -8.94 -20.99
N CYS A 377 -19.46 -9.05 -20.22
CA CYS A 377 -18.21 -9.67 -20.68
C CYS A 377 -18.40 -11.15 -21.01
N ALA A 378 -19.25 -11.87 -20.26
CA ALA A 378 -19.57 -13.25 -20.54
C ALA A 378 -20.33 -13.42 -21.85
N ALA A 379 -21.34 -12.59 -22.11
CA ALA A 379 -22.05 -12.55 -23.39
C ALA A 379 -21.09 -12.29 -24.56
N LYS A 380 -20.14 -11.36 -24.38
CA LYS A 380 -19.10 -11.07 -25.37
C LYS A 380 -18.21 -12.30 -25.66
N LEU A 381 -17.68 -12.95 -24.63
CA LEU A 381 -16.84 -14.15 -24.76
C LEU A 381 -17.61 -15.32 -25.41
N LEU A 382 -18.88 -15.51 -25.07
CA LEU A 382 -19.74 -16.52 -25.70
C LEU A 382 -19.90 -16.28 -27.22
N GLY A 383 -19.91 -15.02 -27.66
CA GLY A 383 -19.94 -14.63 -29.07
C GLY A 383 -18.61 -14.81 -29.83
N LEU A 384 -17.50 -15.05 -29.12
CA LEU A 384 -16.16 -15.25 -29.70
C LEU A 384 -15.79 -16.74 -29.88
N ARG A 385 -16.70 -17.65 -29.54
CA ARG A 385 -16.56 -19.09 -29.83
C ARG A 385 -16.54 -19.31 -31.35
N PRO A 386 -15.81 -20.33 -31.87
CA PRO A 386 -15.03 -21.33 -31.13
C PRO A 386 -13.56 -20.94 -30.90
N ARG A 387 -13.11 -19.78 -31.37
CA ARG A 387 -11.70 -19.37 -31.25
C ARG A 387 -11.32 -19.10 -29.80
N ILE A 388 -12.20 -18.43 -29.07
CA ILE A 388 -12.06 -18.30 -27.63
C ILE A 388 -12.89 -19.40 -26.97
N PHE A 389 -12.27 -20.13 -26.06
CA PHE A 389 -12.94 -21.06 -25.14
C PHE A 389 -13.13 -20.36 -23.79
N PRO A 390 -14.34 -19.87 -23.48
CA PRO A 390 -14.59 -19.12 -22.25
C PRO A 390 -14.61 -20.03 -21.03
N GLN A 391 -14.01 -19.57 -19.92
CA GLN A 391 -14.02 -20.24 -18.63
C GLN A 391 -14.59 -19.28 -17.56
N PHE A 392 -15.83 -19.49 -17.14
CA PHE A 392 -16.53 -18.57 -16.24
C PHE A 392 -16.34 -18.96 -14.77
N ALA A 393 -15.43 -18.28 -14.09
CA ALA A 393 -15.06 -18.55 -12.70
C ALA A 393 -15.93 -17.72 -11.73
N THR A 394 -16.84 -18.38 -11.00
CA THR A 394 -17.77 -17.70 -10.08
C THR A 394 -18.41 -18.69 -9.09
N HIS A 395 -18.74 -18.22 -7.88
CA HIS A 395 -19.56 -18.99 -6.92
C HIS A 395 -20.96 -18.40 -6.74
N ASN A 396 -21.33 -17.40 -7.55
CA ASN A 396 -22.63 -16.73 -7.50
C ASN A 396 -23.65 -17.48 -8.37
N ALA A 397 -24.67 -18.06 -7.74
CA ALA A 397 -25.69 -18.86 -8.41
C ALA A 397 -26.48 -18.09 -9.46
N LEU A 398 -26.81 -16.82 -9.19
CA LEU A 398 -27.48 -15.94 -10.15
C LEU A 398 -26.60 -15.72 -11.38
N THR A 399 -25.31 -15.41 -11.19
CA THR A 399 -24.34 -15.26 -12.29
C THR A 399 -24.25 -16.54 -13.12
N VAL A 400 -24.17 -17.72 -12.49
CA VAL A 400 -24.14 -19.01 -13.19
C VAL A 400 -25.39 -19.23 -14.02
N ALA A 401 -26.57 -19.03 -13.44
CA ALA A 401 -27.85 -19.19 -14.14
C ALA A 401 -28.00 -18.23 -15.32
N THR A 402 -27.60 -16.97 -15.16
CA THR A 402 -27.64 -15.97 -16.24
C THR A 402 -26.69 -16.32 -17.39
N VAL A 403 -25.45 -16.72 -17.10
CA VAL A 403 -24.48 -17.10 -18.14
C VAL A 403 -24.93 -18.37 -18.88
N LEU A 404 -25.50 -19.34 -18.16
CA LEU A 404 -26.06 -20.55 -18.76
C LEU A 404 -27.19 -20.23 -19.76
N GLU A 405 -28.10 -19.33 -19.38
CA GLU A 405 -29.17 -18.87 -20.26
C GLU A 405 -28.61 -18.16 -21.51
N LEU A 406 -27.63 -17.28 -21.33
CA LEU A 406 -26.99 -16.55 -22.44
C LEU A 406 -26.22 -17.46 -23.40
N ALA A 407 -25.70 -18.60 -22.93
CA ALA A 407 -24.97 -19.53 -23.78
C ALA A 407 -25.85 -20.25 -24.82
N ALA A 408 -27.18 -20.31 -24.58
CA ALA A 408 -28.19 -20.98 -25.40
C ALA A 408 -27.87 -22.46 -25.74
N GLY A 409 -26.98 -23.09 -24.96
CA GLY A 409 -26.47 -24.45 -25.16
C GLY A 409 -25.32 -24.76 -24.19
N SER A 410 -24.80 -25.99 -24.23
CA SER A 410 -23.78 -26.50 -23.28
C SER A 410 -22.36 -26.61 -23.87
N GLY A 411 -22.18 -26.40 -25.18
CA GLY A 411 -20.91 -26.60 -25.87
C GLY A 411 -19.99 -25.36 -25.92
N GLY A 412 -18.67 -25.59 -25.89
CA GLY A 412 -17.67 -24.57 -26.22
C GLY A 412 -17.34 -23.56 -25.11
N PHE A 413 -17.65 -23.86 -23.86
CA PHE A 413 -17.22 -23.12 -22.67
C PHE A 413 -17.19 -24.06 -21.45
N GLU A 414 -16.66 -23.60 -20.32
CA GLU A 414 -16.81 -24.26 -19.02
C GLU A 414 -17.06 -23.25 -17.90
N PHE A 415 -17.58 -23.71 -16.75
CA PHE A 415 -17.53 -22.94 -15.51
C PHE A 415 -16.29 -23.29 -14.69
N GLN A 416 -15.92 -22.44 -13.73
CA GLN A 416 -14.87 -22.74 -12.77
C GLN A 416 -15.26 -22.35 -11.35
N ARG A 417 -14.75 -23.11 -10.38
CA ARG A 417 -14.89 -22.87 -8.94
C ARG A 417 -13.54 -23.00 -8.24
N LEU A 418 -13.49 -22.65 -6.95
CA LEU A 418 -12.34 -23.00 -6.10
C LEU A 418 -12.66 -24.32 -5.39
N HIS A 419 -11.64 -25.13 -5.14
CA HIS A 419 -11.70 -26.24 -4.19
C HIS A 419 -12.20 -25.74 -2.82
N GLY A 420 -13.03 -26.55 -2.16
CA GLY A 420 -13.69 -26.18 -0.90
C GLY A 420 -14.80 -25.14 -1.04
N MET A 421 -15.12 -24.65 -2.24
CA MET A 421 -16.17 -23.63 -2.45
C MET A 421 -17.03 -23.88 -3.69
N GLY A 422 -18.33 -23.63 -3.53
CA GLY A 422 -19.30 -23.82 -4.62
C GLY A 422 -19.56 -25.27 -5.00
N GLU A 423 -19.20 -26.24 -4.16
CA GLU A 423 -19.40 -27.67 -4.45
C GLU A 423 -20.88 -28.02 -4.61
N ALA A 424 -21.71 -27.64 -3.63
CA ALA A 424 -23.16 -27.82 -3.70
C ALA A 424 -23.78 -27.17 -4.95
N LEU A 425 -23.28 -25.97 -5.32
CA LEU A 425 -23.72 -25.25 -6.50
C LEU A 425 -23.45 -26.06 -7.77
N TYR A 426 -22.20 -26.46 -7.99
CA TYR A 426 -21.79 -27.09 -9.24
C TYR A 426 -22.20 -28.56 -9.36
N GLU A 427 -22.32 -29.28 -8.24
CA GLU A 427 -22.96 -30.61 -8.23
C GLU A 427 -24.44 -30.52 -8.61
N GLN A 428 -25.18 -29.54 -8.08
CA GLN A 428 -26.57 -29.33 -8.46
C GLN A 428 -26.68 -28.91 -9.93
N LEU A 429 -25.79 -28.04 -10.41
CA LEU A 429 -25.73 -27.65 -11.81
C LEU A 429 -25.51 -28.86 -12.72
N ALA A 430 -24.58 -29.76 -12.38
CA ALA A 430 -24.29 -30.97 -13.14
C ALA A 430 -25.46 -31.98 -13.14
N LYS A 431 -26.24 -32.04 -12.03
CA LYS A 431 -27.47 -32.85 -11.96
C LYS A 431 -28.57 -32.31 -12.89
N ASP A 432 -28.73 -30.98 -12.93
CA ASP A 432 -29.76 -30.34 -13.75
C ASP A 432 -29.34 -30.23 -15.22
N HIS A 433 -28.03 -30.20 -15.51
CA HIS A 433 -27.45 -30.04 -16.84
C HIS A 433 -26.21 -30.94 -17.03
N SER A 434 -26.42 -32.19 -17.46
CA SER A 434 -25.36 -33.21 -17.59
C SER A 434 -24.21 -32.86 -18.53
N ASP A 435 -24.46 -31.98 -19.50
CA ASP A 435 -23.48 -31.60 -20.52
C ASP A 435 -22.61 -30.40 -20.11
N ILE A 436 -22.90 -29.77 -18.97
CA ILE A 436 -22.16 -28.60 -18.49
C ILE A 436 -20.89 -29.04 -17.78
N ALA A 437 -19.74 -28.64 -18.33
CA ALA A 437 -18.45 -28.85 -17.71
C ALA A 437 -18.14 -27.77 -16.67
N HIS A 438 -17.49 -28.18 -15.59
CA HIS A 438 -16.87 -27.25 -14.66
C HIS A 438 -15.47 -27.73 -14.26
N ARG A 439 -14.58 -26.79 -13.97
CA ARG A 439 -13.22 -27.03 -13.48
C ARG A 439 -13.05 -26.55 -12.06
N THR A 440 -12.42 -27.36 -11.22
CA THR A 440 -12.07 -27.02 -9.85
C THR A 440 -10.65 -26.46 -9.78
N TYR A 441 -10.53 -25.19 -9.41
CA TYR A 441 -9.28 -24.52 -9.13
C TYR A 441 -8.77 -24.95 -7.76
N ALA A 442 -7.63 -25.60 -7.67
CA ALA A 442 -7.15 -26.24 -6.45
C ALA A 442 -5.80 -25.65 -6.01
N PRO A 443 -5.71 -25.03 -4.82
CA PRO A 443 -4.45 -24.51 -4.31
C PRO A 443 -3.50 -25.63 -3.91
N VAL A 444 -2.26 -25.51 -4.37
CA VAL A 444 -1.15 -26.44 -4.13
C VAL A 444 0.08 -25.65 -3.76
N GLY A 445 0.72 -26.03 -2.68
CA GLY A 445 2.00 -25.45 -2.31
C GLY A 445 2.35 -25.67 -0.86
N SER A 446 3.61 -25.42 -0.56
CA SER A 446 4.12 -25.47 0.80
C SER A 446 3.44 -24.43 1.66
N HIS A 447 3.22 -24.76 2.94
CA HIS A 447 2.51 -23.85 3.81
C HIS A 447 3.21 -22.48 4.03
N ARG A 448 4.52 -22.35 3.75
CA ARG A 448 5.20 -21.03 3.74
C ARG A 448 4.52 -20.01 2.81
N ASP A 449 3.97 -20.45 1.69
CA ASP A 449 3.33 -19.60 0.68
C ASP A 449 1.81 -19.44 0.99
N LEU A 450 1.30 -20.10 2.04
CA LEU A 450 -0.12 -20.17 2.37
C LEU A 450 -0.64 -18.91 3.07
N LEU A 451 0.17 -18.23 3.89
CA LEU A 451 -0.30 -17.05 4.65
C LEU A 451 -0.76 -15.91 3.75
N ALA A 452 0.07 -15.52 2.79
CA ALA A 452 -0.24 -14.44 1.86
C ALA A 452 -1.52 -14.75 1.07
N TYR A 453 -1.67 -16.01 0.67
CA TYR A 453 -2.87 -16.51 0.00
C TYR A 453 -4.12 -16.49 0.90
N LEU A 454 -4.00 -16.97 2.14
CA LEU A 454 -5.12 -17.08 3.10
C LEU A 454 -5.73 -15.73 3.44
N VAL A 455 -4.93 -14.68 3.64
CA VAL A 455 -5.45 -13.33 3.96
C VAL A 455 -6.43 -12.87 2.90
N ARG A 456 -6.02 -12.93 1.62
CA ARG A 456 -6.86 -12.53 0.50
C ARG A 456 -8.08 -13.43 0.36
N ARG A 457 -7.91 -14.74 0.59
CA ARG A 457 -9.03 -15.68 0.54
C ARG A 457 -10.08 -15.40 1.61
N LEU A 458 -9.65 -15.05 2.83
CA LEU A 458 -10.52 -14.66 3.92
C LEU A 458 -11.26 -13.35 3.65
N LEU A 459 -10.63 -12.38 3.00
CA LEU A 459 -11.27 -11.12 2.63
C LEU A 459 -12.35 -11.34 1.55
N GLU A 460 -12.08 -12.14 0.53
CA GLU A 460 -13.04 -12.46 -0.53
C GLU A 460 -14.31 -13.13 0.02
N ASN A 461 -14.13 -14.00 1.02
CA ASN A 461 -15.20 -14.81 1.58
C ASN A 461 -15.93 -14.14 2.75
N GLY A 462 -15.19 -13.43 3.59
CA GLY A 462 -15.70 -12.78 4.81
C GLY A 462 -16.39 -11.44 4.57
N ALA A 463 -16.33 -10.89 3.35
CA ALA A 463 -17.00 -9.64 3.03
C ALA A 463 -18.54 -9.80 3.07
N ASN A 464 -19.24 -8.90 3.77
CA ASN A 464 -20.71 -8.89 3.86
C ASN A 464 -21.41 -8.79 2.48
N SER A 465 -20.70 -8.31 1.46
CA SER A 465 -21.18 -8.22 0.07
C SER A 465 -20.95 -9.50 -0.76
N SER A 466 -20.24 -10.50 -0.22
CA SER A 466 -19.98 -11.77 -0.87
C SER A 466 -21.27 -12.59 -0.99
N PHE A 467 -21.49 -13.20 -2.16
CA PHE A 467 -22.65 -14.07 -2.37
C PHE A 467 -22.60 -15.30 -1.45
N VAL A 468 -21.40 -15.86 -1.22
CA VAL A 468 -21.26 -17.07 -0.40
C VAL A 468 -21.67 -16.78 1.04
N ALA A 469 -21.20 -15.66 1.60
CA ALA A 469 -21.60 -15.20 2.93
C ALA A 469 -23.12 -14.96 3.03
N GLN A 470 -23.72 -14.28 2.04
CA GLN A 470 -25.17 -14.02 2.04
C GLN A 470 -26.02 -15.28 1.81
N ALA A 471 -25.55 -16.21 0.98
CA ALA A 471 -26.26 -17.47 0.74
C ALA A 471 -26.29 -18.35 1.98
N ALA A 472 -25.17 -18.39 2.73
CA ALA A 472 -25.06 -19.06 4.00
C ALA A 472 -25.96 -18.42 5.08
N ASP A 473 -26.14 -17.09 5.08
CA ASP A 473 -27.03 -16.40 6.02
C ASP A 473 -28.52 -16.66 5.71
N TYR A 474 -29.16 -17.52 6.51
CA TYR A 474 -30.57 -17.85 6.39
C TYR A 474 -31.52 -16.67 6.63
N ARG A 475 -31.05 -15.56 7.22
CA ARG A 475 -31.85 -14.33 7.36
C ARG A 475 -32.02 -13.60 6.03
N VAL A 476 -31.13 -13.83 5.06
CA VAL A 476 -31.26 -13.29 3.70
C VAL A 476 -32.25 -14.16 2.93
N PRO A 477 -33.39 -13.64 2.46
CA PRO A 477 -34.33 -14.45 1.70
C PRO A 477 -33.76 -14.78 0.31
N VAL A 478 -34.15 -15.93 -0.26
CA VAL A 478 -33.72 -16.34 -1.61
C VAL A 478 -34.05 -15.25 -2.65
N SER A 479 -35.21 -14.59 -2.52
CA SER A 479 -35.60 -13.47 -3.39
C SER A 479 -34.61 -12.31 -3.40
N ALA A 480 -33.92 -12.03 -2.28
CA ALA A 480 -32.87 -11.00 -2.25
C ALA A 480 -31.62 -11.43 -3.02
N LEU A 481 -31.25 -12.72 -2.97
CA LEU A 481 -30.13 -13.29 -3.73
C LEU A 481 -30.40 -13.37 -5.24
N LEU A 482 -31.67 -13.27 -5.64
CA LEU A 482 -32.11 -13.24 -7.04
C LEU A 482 -32.25 -11.81 -7.58
N GLN A 483 -32.03 -10.76 -6.78
CA GLN A 483 -32.13 -9.38 -7.28
C GLN A 483 -31.17 -9.15 -8.46
N ARG A 484 -31.69 -8.60 -9.57
CA ARG A 484 -30.86 -8.37 -10.75
C ARG A 484 -29.89 -7.21 -10.53
N PRO A 485 -28.65 -7.30 -11.05
CA PRO A 485 -27.68 -6.22 -10.91
C PRO A 485 -28.15 -4.90 -11.51
N ALA A 486 -28.89 -4.94 -12.63
CA ALA A 486 -29.45 -3.76 -13.27
C ALA A 486 -30.45 -3.03 -12.34
N ASP A 487 -31.34 -3.76 -11.68
CA ASP A 487 -32.29 -3.21 -10.72
C ASP A 487 -31.59 -2.63 -9.48
N ALA A 488 -30.54 -3.29 -9.00
CA ALA A 488 -29.75 -2.81 -7.89
C ALA A 488 -28.99 -1.51 -8.23
N VAL A 489 -28.50 -1.36 -9.46
CA VAL A 489 -27.87 -0.11 -9.94
C VAL A 489 -28.93 0.98 -10.14
N GLY A 490 -30.07 0.64 -10.75
CA GLY A 490 -31.19 1.53 -11.01
C GLY A 490 -30.94 2.47 -12.18
N ARG A 491 -30.10 3.50 -11.96
CA ARG A 491 -29.81 4.54 -12.97
C ARG A 491 -28.29 4.75 -13.15
N PRO A 492 -27.84 5.23 -14.32
CA PRO A 492 -26.40 5.45 -14.58
C PRO A 492 -25.70 6.31 -13.53
N GLN A 493 -26.34 7.37 -13.05
CA GLN A 493 -25.76 8.29 -12.05
C GLN A 493 -25.54 7.65 -10.68
N GLN A 494 -26.08 6.45 -10.45
CA GLN A 494 -25.88 5.67 -9.23
C GLN A 494 -24.84 4.56 -9.41
N ALA A 495 -24.12 4.52 -10.53
CA ALA A 495 -23.12 3.47 -10.79
C ALA A 495 -21.97 3.47 -9.77
N ALA A 496 -21.48 4.65 -9.40
CA ALA A 496 -20.46 4.81 -8.37
C ALA A 496 -21.04 4.67 -6.95
N HIS A 497 -20.23 4.20 -6.00
CA HIS A 497 -20.66 4.03 -4.62
C HIS A 497 -20.70 5.38 -3.89
N PRO A 498 -21.83 5.77 -3.28
CA PRO A 498 -22.02 7.14 -2.76
C PRO A 498 -21.16 7.46 -1.52
N ARG A 499 -20.51 6.46 -0.91
CA ARG A 499 -19.66 6.64 0.29
C ARG A 499 -18.18 6.38 0.04
N ILE A 500 -17.76 6.24 -1.23
CA ILE A 500 -16.36 6.13 -1.59
C ILE A 500 -16.02 7.41 -2.36
N PRO A 501 -15.39 8.42 -1.71
CA PRO A 501 -15.03 9.67 -2.39
C PRO A 501 -14.00 9.38 -3.47
N LEU A 502 -13.93 10.20 -4.52
CA LEU A 502 -12.81 10.14 -5.46
C LEU A 502 -11.51 10.54 -4.76
N PRO A 503 -10.32 10.12 -5.25
CA PRO A 503 -9.05 10.49 -4.62
C PRO A 503 -8.84 12.01 -4.47
N ALA A 504 -9.31 12.81 -5.42
CA ALA A 504 -9.26 14.27 -5.37
C ALA A 504 -10.10 14.87 -4.21
N ASP A 505 -11.15 14.16 -3.79
CA ASP A 505 -12.14 14.58 -2.80
C ASP A 505 -11.95 13.87 -1.45
N LEU A 506 -10.83 13.17 -1.25
CA LEU A 506 -10.56 12.39 -0.03
C LEU A 506 -10.67 13.22 1.25
N PHE A 507 -10.40 14.52 1.16
CA PHE A 507 -10.42 15.48 2.29
C PHE A 507 -11.53 16.53 2.16
N ALA A 508 -12.52 16.32 1.27
CA ALA A 508 -13.64 17.22 1.14
C ALA A 508 -14.53 17.19 2.41
N PRO A 509 -15.11 18.32 2.84
CA PRO A 509 -15.03 19.66 2.25
C PRO A 509 -13.83 20.50 2.73
N GLU A 510 -12.92 19.95 3.55
CA GLU A 510 -11.85 20.73 4.17
C GLU A 510 -10.84 21.29 3.15
N ARG A 511 -10.42 20.46 2.19
CA ARG A 511 -9.49 20.84 1.13
C ARG A 511 -9.54 19.86 -0.04
N ARG A 512 -9.01 20.27 -1.19
CA ARG A 512 -8.70 19.37 -2.31
C ARG A 512 -7.42 18.60 -2.04
N ASN A 513 -7.37 17.34 -2.49
CA ASN A 513 -6.15 16.53 -2.49
C ASN A 513 -5.26 16.86 -3.69
N SER A 514 -3.95 16.64 -3.55
CA SER A 514 -2.98 16.74 -4.65
C SER A 514 -3.12 15.57 -5.64
N ARG A 515 -2.90 15.84 -6.93
CA ARG A 515 -2.96 14.81 -7.99
C ARG A 515 -1.64 14.06 -8.13
N GLY A 516 -1.71 12.75 -8.30
CA GLY A 516 -0.57 11.93 -8.75
C GLY A 516 -0.82 11.31 -10.12
N VAL A 517 -0.02 10.29 -10.46
CA VAL A 517 0.02 9.64 -11.77
C VAL A 517 0.14 8.13 -11.56
N GLU A 518 -0.61 7.35 -12.32
CA GLU A 518 -0.48 5.89 -12.32
C GLU A 518 0.62 5.47 -13.30
N PHE A 519 1.70 4.87 -12.79
CA PHE A 519 2.81 4.42 -13.64
C PHE A 519 2.47 3.15 -14.42
N GLY A 520 1.47 2.39 -13.98
CA GLY A 520 0.91 1.24 -14.70
C GLY A 520 0.03 1.60 -15.91
N GLU A 521 -0.30 2.88 -16.11
CA GLU A 521 -0.96 3.40 -17.31
C GLU A 521 0.12 4.02 -18.20
N ARG A 522 0.52 3.31 -19.27
CA ARG A 522 1.65 3.76 -20.11
C ARG A 522 1.43 5.16 -20.67
N ALA A 523 0.19 5.48 -21.08
CA ALA A 523 -0.15 6.78 -21.65
C ALA A 523 -0.02 7.92 -20.63
N ALA A 524 -0.15 7.66 -19.34
CA ALA A 524 0.06 8.64 -18.28
C ALA A 524 1.56 8.77 -17.94
N LEU A 525 2.27 7.64 -17.80
CA LEU A 525 3.70 7.61 -17.54
C LEU A 525 4.51 8.24 -18.69
N ASP A 526 4.24 7.85 -19.93
CA ASP A 526 4.95 8.37 -21.11
C ASP A 526 4.75 9.88 -21.27
N ARG A 527 3.55 10.37 -20.96
CA ARG A 527 3.24 11.80 -20.99
C ARG A 527 3.99 12.55 -19.90
N LEU A 528 3.98 12.04 -18.67
CA LEU A 528 4.76 12.63 -17.57
C LEU A 528 6.26 12.67 -17.92
N LEU A 529 6.81 11.58 -18.45
CA LEU A 529 8.21 11.51 -18.87
C LEU A 529 8.51 12.51 -19.99
N ALA A 530 7.61 12.65 -20.98
CA ALA A 530 7.77 13.61 -22.05
C ALA A 530 7.73 15.05 -21.54
N ASP A 531 6.77 15.38 -20.67
CA ASP A 531 6.62 16.71 -20.07
C ASP A 531 7.87 17.07 -19.24
N VAL A 532 8.36 16.15 -18.39
CA VAL A 532 9.56 16.36 -17.57
C VAL A 532 10.82 16.50 -18.44
N ARG A 533 10.94 15.74 -19.53
CA ARG A 533 12.09 15.86 -20.47
C ARG A 533 12.07 17.16 -21.26
N ALA A 534 10.89 17.72 -21.53
CA ALA A 534 10.75 19.00 -22.23
C ALA A 534 11.23 20.18 -21.38
N GLU A 535 11.31 20.02 -20.06
CA GLU A 535 11.74 21.07 -19.14
C GLU A 535 13.27 21.25 -19.15
N ALA A 536 13.71 22.41 -19.64
CA ALA A 536 15.11 22.80 -19.59
C ALA A 536 15.48 23.26 -18.17
N ALA A 537 16.06 22.37 -17.38
CA ALA A 537 16.66 22.73 -16.10
C ALA A 537 18.17 22.97 -16.26
N ASP A 538 18.52 24.20 -16.64
CA ASP A 538 19.90 24.68 -16.56
C ASP A 538 20.28 24.90 -15.09
N LEU A 539 21.43 24.36 -14.70
CA LEU A 539 21.96 24.39 -13.33
C LEU A 539 22.99 25.52 -13.12
N GLU A 540 22.87 26.65 -13.84
CA GLU A 540 23.75 27.83 -13.67
C GLU A 540 23.97 28.24 -12.21
N PRO A 541 25.21 28.36 -11.71
CA PRO A 541 25.48 28.66 -10.29
C PRO A 541 24.65 29.85 -9.75
N ILE A 542 24.02 29.66 -8.59
CA ILE A 542 23.32 30.74 -7.91
C ILE A 542 24.31 31.43 -6.97
N THR A 543 24.44 32.75 -7.10
CA THR A 543 25.33 33.54 -6.26
C THR A 543 24.84 33.54 -4.82
N ASP A 544 25.75 33.29 -3.89
CA ASP A 544 25.48 33.38 -2.46
C ASP A 544 25.33 34.84 -2.01
N ALA A 545 24.49 35.05 -1.00
CA ALA A 545 24.38 36.34 -0.36
C ALA A 545 25.60 36.66 0.50
N THR A 546 25.93 37.93 0.60
CA THR A 546 26.85 38.46 1.62
C THR A 546 26.13 38.63 2.96
N PRO A 547 26.86 38.69 4.10
CA PRO A 547 26.27 39.00 5.40
C PRO A 547 25.45 40.31 5.40
N ASP A 548 25.89 41.33 4.68
CA ASP A 548 25.18 42.61 4.57
C ASP A 548 23.86 42.46 3.83
N GLN A 549 23.83 41.68 2.75
CA GLN A 549 22.57 41.36 2.04
C GLN A 549 21.62 40.55 2.92
N ALA A 550 22.14 39.63 3.74
CA ALA A 550 21.32 38.88 4.69
C ALA A 550 20.67 39.81 5.76
N ASN A 551 21.44 40.74 6.32
CA ASN A 551 20.91 41.74 7.26
C ASN A 551 19.90 42.69 6.58
N ALA A 552 20.17 43.11 5.35
CA ALA A 552 19.26 43.93 4.56
C ALA A 552 17.93 43.21 4.29
N ALA A 553 17.95 41.90 4.01
CA ALA A 553 16.74 41.10 3.83
C ALA A 553 15.89 41.04 5.10
N VAL A 554 16.50 40.89 6.29
CA VAL A 554 15.75 40.93 7.57
C VAL A 554 15.13 42.30 7.80
N THR A 555 15.87 43.38 7.50
CA THR A 555 15.37 44.76 7.59
C THR A 555 14.19 45.00 6.65
N ALA A 556 14.27 44.51 5.41
CA ALA A 556 13.19 44.62 4.42
C ALA A 556 11.95 43.80 4.82
N ALA A 557 12.14 42.56 5.30
CA ALA A 557 11.05 41.74 5.82
C ALA A 557 10.36 42.41 7.02
N ARG A 558 11.13 43.00 7.94
CA ARG A 558 10.59 43.74 9.10
C ARG A 558 9.69 44.89 8.65
N ALA A 559 10.09 45.64 7.63
CA ALA A 559 9.26 46.70 7.05
C ALA A 559 7.96 46.15 6.42
N GLY A 560 8.04 45.01 5.72
CA GLY A 560 6.89 44.35 5.09
C GLY A 560 5.90 43.72 6.06
N PHE A 561 6.35 43.29 7.25
CA PHE A 561 5.54 42.62 8.26
C PHE A 561 4.28 43.39 8.64
N ALA A 562 4.37 44.71 8.79
CA ALA A 562 3.24 45.54 9.22
C ALA A 562 2.05 45.45 8.24
N SER A 563 2.32 45.42 6.94
CA SER A 563 1.29 45.28 5.91
C SER A 563 0.77 43.84 5.85
N TRP A 564 1.68 42.86 5.85
CA TRP A 564 1.31 41.46 5.70
C TRP A 564 0.51 40.90 6.89
N SER A 565 0.90 41.21 8.12
CA SER A 565 0.20 40.77 9.34
C SER A 565 -1.25 41.26 9.42
N ARG A 566 -1.55 42.39 8.77
CA ARG A 566 -2.89 43.00 8.71
C ARG A 566 -3.69 42.58 7.47
N THR A 567 -3.08 41.88 6.53
CA THR A 567 -3.81 41.28 5.40
C THR A 567 -4.78 40.23 5.94
N PRO A 568 -6.07 40.23 5.58
CA PRO A 568 -7.05 39.27 6.10
C PRO A 568 -6.63 37.81 5.91
N ALA A 569 -6.89 36.95 6.90
CA ALA A 569 -6.50 35.54 6.84
C ALA A 569 -7.07 34.82 5.60
N GLY A 570 -8.29 35.17 5.17
CA GLY A 570 -8.87 34.63 3.93
C GLY A 570 -8.05 34.93 2.69
N ALA A 571 -7.46 36.13 2.59
CA ALA A 571 -6.61 36.52 1.47
C ALA A 571 -5.23 35.82 1.53
N ARG A 572 -4.65 35.68 2.73
CA ARG A 572 -3.42 34.90 2.90
C ARG A 572 -3.61 33.44 2.53
N ALA A 573 -4.74 32.84 2.93
CA ALA A 573 -5.11 31.48 2.58
C ALA A 573 -5.33 31.30 1.07
N ALA A 574 -5.99 32.27 0.41
CA ALA A 574 -6.19 32.25 -1.04
C ALA A 574 -4.86 32.27 -1.82
N ALA A 575 -3.85 33.02 -1.36
CA ALA A 575 -2.52 33.03 -1.97
C ALA A 575 -1.83 31.64 -1.87
N LEU A 576 -1.96 30.96 -0.72
CA LEU A 576 -1.45 29.59 -0.56
C LEU A 576 -2.17 28.60 -1.47
N GLU A 577 -3.50 28.68 -1.59
CA GLU A 577 -4.26 27.81 -2.50
C GLU A 577 -3.92 28.04 -3.97
N GLN A 578 -3.70 29.29 -4.36
CA GLN A 578 -3.21 29.64 -5.69
C GLN A 578 -1.81 29.07 -5.92
N ALA A 579 -0.92 29.12 -4.92
CA ALA A 579 0.39 28.49 -5.02
C ALA A 579 0.29 26.98 -5.22
N ALA A 580 -0.62 26.29 -4.50
CA ALA A 580 -0.88 24.87 -4.69
C ALA A 580 -1.38 24.56 -6.11
N HIS A 581 -2.23 25.42 -6.67
CA HIS A 581 -2.68 25.28 -8.05
C HIS A 581 -1.54 25.46 -9.07
N LEU A 582 -0.68 26.46 -8.88
CA LEU A 582 0.48 26.72 -9.73
C LEU A 582 1.53 25.60 -9.65
N LEU A 583 1.73 25.01 -8.48
CA LEU A 583 2.63 23.85 -8.31
C LEU A 583 2.17 22.67 -9.15
N GLU A 584 0.88 22.32 -9.09
CA GLU A 584 0.34 21.22 -9.91
C GLU A 584 0.30 21.55 -11.40
N SER A 585 -0.02 22.79 -11.78
CA SER A 585 -0.03 23.18 -13.19
C SER A 585 1.37 23.21 -13.82
N ARG A 586 2.41 23.42 -13.00
CA ARG A 586 3.82 23.39 -13.39
C ARG A 586 4.54 22.13 -12.88
N GLY A 587 3.80 21.05 -12.64
CA GLY A 587 4.34 19.84 -12.00
C GLY A 587 5.60 19.31 -12.69
N ALA A 588 5.61 19.27 -14.03
CA ALA A 588 6.76 18.82 -14.81
C ALA A 588 8.03 19.64 -14.54
N ARG A 589 7.93 20.97 -14.46
CA ARG A 589 9.05 21.89 -14.16
C ARG A 589 9.68 21.58 -12.81
N PHE A 590 8.86 21.44 -11.77
CA PHE A 590 9.35 21.16 -10.42
C PHE A 590 9.90 19.74 -10.29
N ILE A 591 9.27 18.76 -10.94
CA ILE A 591 9.78 17.38 -10.99
C ILE A 591 11.16 17.35 -11.66
N ALA A 592 11.34 18.04 -12.80
CA ALA A 592 12.64 18.10 -13.48
C ALA A 592 13.74 18.68 -12.58
N LEU A 593 13.44 19.75 -11.83
CA LEU A 593 14.37 20.33 -10.86
C LEU A 593 14.67 19.37 -9.69
N LEU A 594 13.66 18.67 -9.17
CA LEU A 594 13.84 17.67 -8.11
C LEU A 594 14.72 16.49 -8.56
N GLN A 595 14.64 16.07 -9.81
CA GLN A 595 15.52 15.03 -10.35
C GLN A 595 16.95 15.55 -10.55
N ARG A 596 17.12 16.74 -11.15
CA ARG A 596 18.44 17.26 -11.54
C ARG A 596 19.23 17.89 -10.40
N GLU A 597 18.59 18.70 -9.57
CA GLU A 597 19.23 19.36 -8.42
C GLU A 597 19.16 18.49 -7.17
N GLY A 598 18.02 17.82 -6.94
CA GLY A 598 17.80 16.99 -5.75
C GLY A 598 18.21 15.52 -5.89
N GLY A 599 18.55 15.04 -7.10
CA GLY A 599 18.92 13.64 -7.34
C GLY A 599 17.79 12.64 -7.13
N LYS A 600 16.52 13.07 -7.17
CA LYS A 600 15.35 12.22 -6.83
C LYS A 600 14.86 11.39 -8.00
N THR A 601 14.44 10.15 -7.75
CA THR A 601 13.71 9.35 -8.74
C THR A 601 12.35 9.99 -9.08
N LEU A 602 11.74 9.58 -10.19
CA LEU A 602 10.47 10.15 -10.66
C LEU A 602 9.35 10.07 -9.61
N ASP A 603 9.20 8.92 -8.94
CA ASP A 603 8.20 8.72 -7.89
C ASP A 603 8.45 9.62 -6.67
N ASP A 604 9.71 9.73 -6.24
CA ASP A 604 10.08 10.58 -5.10
C ASP A 604 9.86 12.07 -5.42
N ALA A 605 10.15 12.50 -6.65
CA ALA A 605 9.94 13.87 -7.11
C ALA A 605 8.44 14.22 -7.23
N LEU A 606 7.63 13.32 -7.81
CA LEU A 606 6.18 13.47 -7.87
C LEU A 606 5.57 13.52 -6.46
N SER A 607 6.00 12.63 -5.57
CA SER A 607 5.55 12.61 -4.17
C SER A 607 5.87 13.92 -3.45
N GLU A 608 7.05 14.50 -3.66
CA GLU A 608 7.41 15.76 -3.02
C GLU A 608 6.64 16.95 -3.58
N LEU A 609 6.38 16.99 -4.90
CA LEU A 609 5.53 18.02 -5.50
C LEU A 609 4.13 17.98 -4.89
N ARG A 610 3.56 16.78 -4.73
CA ARG A 610 2.27 16.56 -4.07
C ARG A 610 2.28 17.05 -2.63
N GLU A 611 3.29 16.68 -1.86
CA GLU A 611 3.46 17.10 -0.47
C GLU A 611 3.53 18.63 -0.34
N ALA A 612 4.24 19.31 -1.24
CA ALA A 612 4.32 20.78 -1.27
C ALA A 612 2.94 21.43 -1.51
N ALA A 613 2.18 20.95 -2.50
CA ALA A 613 0.83 21.45 -2.76
C ALA A 613 -0.13 21.16 -1.59
N ASP A 614 0.00 19.98 -0.96
CA ASP A 614 -0.79 19.61 0.21
C ASP A 614 -0.49 20.51 1.42
N PHE A 615 0.78 20.86 1.68
CA PHE A 615 1.13 21.84 2.72
C PHE A 615 0.43 23.17 2.52
N CYS A 616 0.47 23.71 1.29
CA CYS A 616 -0.17 24.97 0.97
C CYS A 616 -1.69 24.92 1.25
N ARG A 617 -2.39 23.90 0.75
CA ARG A 617 -3.85 23.77 0.96
C ARG A 617 -4.21 23.49 2.41
N TYR A 618 -3.45 22.62 3.07
CA TYR A 618 -3.69 22.27 4.47
C TYR A 618 -3.53 23.50 5.37
N TYR A 619 -2.44 24.25 5.21
CA TYR A 619 -2.22 25.45 6.01
C TYR A 619 -3.18 26.59 5.65
N ALA A 620 -3.62 26.72 4.40
CA ALA A 620 -4.71 27.62 4.05
C ALA A 620 -6.01 27.28 4.80
N ALA A 621 -6.42 26.01 4.80
CA ALA A 621 -7.61 25.55 5.51
C ALA A 621 -7.50 25.75 7.03
N GLN A 622 -6.40 25.31 7.63
CA GLN A 622 -6.15 25.51 9.06
C GLN A 622 -6.01 27.00 9.42
N GLY A 623 -5.43 27.80 8.53
CA GLY A 623 -5.27 29.22 8.72
C GLY A 623 -6.59 29.98 8.72
N ARG A 624 -7.58 29.56 7.90
CA ARG A 624 -8.94 30.08 8.00
C ARG A 624 -9.59 29.74 9.33
N LYS A 625 -9.44 28.49 9.79
CA LYS A 625 -9.99 28.04 11.08
C LYS A 625 -9.40 28.82 12.25
N LEU A 626 -8.08 29.07 12.23
CA LEU A 626 -7.34 29.61 13.39
C LEU A 626 -7.23 31.14 13.40
N PHE A 627 -7.15 31.79 12.24
CA PHE A 627 -6.93 33.24 12.12
C PHE A 627 -8.09 33.98 11.47
N GLY A 628 -9.19 33.29 11.14
CA GLY A 628 -10.34 33.87 10.44
C GLY A 628 -11.12 34.83 11.32
N ASN A 629 -11.39 34.44 12.57
CA ASN A 629 -12.13 35.22 13.55
C ASN A 629 -11.49 35.08 14.94
N ASP A 630 -11.66 36.10 15.78
CA ASP A 630 -11.29 36.03 17.19
C ASP A 630 -12.30 35.14 17.95
N ALA A 631 -11.82 34.37 18.93
CA ALA A 631 -12.66 33.50 19.76
C ALA A 631 -13.29 34.30 20.90
N ALA A 632 -14.62 34.31 20.99
CA ALA A 632 -15.32 34.91 22.12
C ALA A 632 -15.10 34.07 23.38
N MET A 633 -14.71 34.73 24.47
CA MET A 633 -14.47 34.10 25.77
C MET A 633 -15.66 34.32 26.69
N PRO A 634 -15.99 33.36 27.57
CA PRO A 634 -17.02 33.56 28.57
C PRO A 634 -16.63 34.71 29.51
N GLY A 635 -17.58 35.58 29.83
CA GLY A 635 -17.37 36.75 30.66
C GLY A 635 -18.68 37.30 31.23
N PRO A 636 -18.59 38.30 32.12
CA PRO A 636 -19.77 38.94 32.70
C PRO A 636 -20.57 39.73 31.65
N THR A 637 -21.85 39.97 31.93
CA THR A 637 -22.65 40.91 31.13
C THR A 637 -22.06 42.32 31.18
N GLY A 638 -22.17 43.07 30.09
CA GLY A 638 -21.55 44.40 29.98
C GLY A 638 -20.03 44.36 29.74
N GLU A 639 -19.49 43.20 29.36
CA GLU A 639 -18.10 43.04 28.95
C GLU A 639 -18.02 42.11 27.73
N SER A 640 -17.19 42.46 26.75
CA SER A 640 -16.79 41.52 25.70
C SER A 640 -15.33 41.13 25.89
N ASN A 641 -15.06 39.83 25.74
CA ASN A 641 -13.72 39.26 25.81
C ASN A 641 -13.48 38.46 24.54
N ALA A 642 -12.47 38.83 23.77
CA ALA A 642 -12.12 38.16 22.53
C ALA A 642 -10.64 37.80 22.51
N LEU A 643 -10.32 36.54 22.21
CA LEU A 643 -8.97 36.03 22.03
C LEU A 643 -8.65 35.91 20.54
N GLY A 644 -7.69 36.70 20.07
CA GLY A 644 -7.20 36.66 18.70
C GLY A 644 -5.76 36.15 18.59
N LEU A 645 -5.40 35.69 17.40
CA LEU A 645 -4.02 35.29 17.06
C LEU A 645 -3.44 36.21 15.98
N ARG A 646 -2.24 36.73 16.22
CA ARG A 646 -1.55 37.68 15.33
C ARG A 646 -0.16 37.17 14.97
N GLY A 647 0.37 37.58 13.81
CA GLY A 647 1.74 37.28 13.43
C GLY A 647 2.74 37.84 14.45
N ARG A 648 3.87 37.15 14.64
CA ARG A 648 4.92 37.55 15.60
C ARG A 648 5.89 38.59 15.04
N GLY A 649 6.23 38.51 13.75
CA GLY A 649 7.20 39.42 13.13
C GLY A 649 7.89 38.83 11.90
N VAL A 650 9.23 38.91 11.86
CA VAL A 650 10.06 38.26 10.84
C VAL A 650 10.43 36.85 11.30
N PHE A 651 10.06 35.84 10.53
CA PHE A 651 10.53 34.46 10.72
C PHE A 651 11.71 34.17 9.80
N VAL A 652 12.74 33.51 10.35
CA VAL A 652 13.80 32.91 9.54
C VAL A 652 13.44 31.45 9.29
N ALA A 653 13.33 31.06 8.02
CA ALA A 653 13.06 29.68 7.62
C ALA A 653 14.32 29.05 7.02
N ILE A 654 14.85 28.00 7.64
CA ILE A 654 16.04 27.27 7.18
C ILE A 654 15.64 25.82 6.87
N SER A 655 15.81 25.43 5.61
CA SER A 655 15.35 24.14 5.09
C SER A 655 16.51 23.24 4.65
N PRO A 656 16.31 21.90 4.64
CA PRO A 656 17.31 20.94 4.23
C PRO A 656 17.29 20.70 2.71
N TRP A 657 18.30 20.01 2.20
CA TRP A 657 18.44 19.64 0.78
C TRP A 657 17.61 18.41 0.39
N ASN A 658 17.20 17.58 1.36
CA ASN A 658 16.63 16.27 1.07
C ASN A 658 15.12 16.30 0.76
N PHE A 659 14.44 17.39 1.13
CA PHE A 659 13.10 17.77 0.65
C PHE A 659 13.14 19.26 0.31
N PRO A 660 13.83 19.61 -0.78
CA PRO A 660 14.19 20.99 -1.07
C PRO A 660 13.00 21.83 -1.55
N LEU A 661 11.87 21.22 -1.89
CA LEU A 661 10.62 21.90 -2.24
C LEU A 661 9.60 21.79 -1.11
N ALA A 662 9.26 20.58 -0.65
CA ALA A 662 8.12 20.38 0.24
C ALA A 662 8.37 20.93 1.64
N ILE A 663 9.51 20.62 2.27
CA ILE A 663 9.82 21.16 3.60
C ILE A 663 10.07 22.67 3.51
N PHE A 664 10.76 23.13 2.46
CA PHE A 664 10.95 24.57 2.22
C PHE A 664 9.61 25.32 2.18
N LEU A 665 8.68 24.89 1.32
CA LEU A 665 7.36 25.51 1.20
C LEU A 665 6.50 25.28 2.45
N GLY A 666 6.57 24.12 3.10
CA GLY A 666 5.82 23.85 4.33
C GLY A 666 6.19 24.82 5.45
N GLN A 667 7.48 25.05 5.68
CA GLN A 667 7.96 26.01 6.67
C GLN A 667 7.58 27.46 6.30
N VAL A 668 7.87 27.86 5.06
CA VAL A 668 7.65 29.24 4.58
C VAL A 668 6.16 29.59 4.60
N THR A 669 5.30 28.73 4.04
CA THR A 669 3.87 28.99 3.93
C THR A 669 3.16 28.96 5.27
N ALA A 670 3.59 28.12 6.23
CA ALA A 670 3.06 28.16 7.60
C ALA A 670 3.32 29.52 8.28
N ALA A 671 4.55 30.04 8.19
CA ALA A 671 4.90 31.33 8.76
C ALA A 671 4.13 32.48 8.10
N LEU A 672 4.05 32.47 6.75
CA LEU A 672 3.27 33.45 5.99
C LEU A 672 1.78 33.41 6.35
N MET A 673 1.19 32.21 6.46
CA MET A 673 -0.22 32.03 6.79
C MET A 673 -0.58 32.58 8.17
N ALA A 674 0.32 32.43 9.14
CA ALA A 674 0.20 33.02 10.48
C ALA A 674 0.39 34.55 10.50
N GLY A 675 0.68 35.18 9.35
CA GLY A 675 0.83 36.63 9.21
C GLY A 675 2.25 37.14 9.46
N ASN A 676 3.26 36.28 9.43
CA ASN A 676 4.67 36.68 9.54
C ASN A 676 5.26 37.01 8.17
N SER A 677 6.20 37.95 8.13
CA SER A 677 7.12 38.06 7.00
C SER A 677 8.22 37.00 7.15
N VAL A 678 8.84 36.58 6.05
CA VAL A 678 9.78 35.46 6.05
C VAL A 678 11.07 35.82 5.31
N VAL A 679 12.20 35.46 5.91
CA VAL A 679 13.49 35.36 5.23
C VAL A 679 13.85 33.88 5.15
N ALA A 680 13.85 33.33 3.93
CA ALA A 680 14.06 31.92 3.67
C ALA A 680 15.49 31.66 3.21
N LYS A 681 16.17 30.72 3.87
CA LYS A 681 17.52 30.26 3.56
C LYS A 681 17.47 28.76 3.22
N PRO A 682 17.54 28.38 1.93
CA PRO A 682 17.56 26.98 1.54
C PRO A 682 18.92 26.33 1.83
N ALA A 683 19.01 25.00 1.73
CA ALA A 683 20.29 24.31 1.74
C ALA A 683 21.16 24.74 0.54
N GLU A 684 22.48 24.75 0.72
CA GLU A 684 23.44 25.19 -0.30
C GLU A 684 23.45 24.29 -1.54
N GLN A 685 23.06 23.02 -1.37
CA GLN A 685 22.97 22.04 -2.45
C GLN A 685 21.74 22.27 -3.36
N THR A 686 20.68 22.93 -2.87
CA THR A 686 19.39 23.03 -3.57
C THR A 686 18.80 24.45 -3.63
N PRO A 687 19.55 25.48 -4.05
CA PRO A 687 19.07 26.86 -4.07
C PRO A 687 18.13 27.18 -5.23
N ARG A 688 18.17 26.46 -6.36
CA ARG A 688 17.39 26.81 -7.56
C ARG A 688 15.93 26.51 -7.38
N ILE A 689 15.60 25.31 -6.91
CA ILE A 689 14.21 24.94 -6.67
C ILE A 689 13.57 25.85 -5.60
N ALA A 690 14.35 26.28 -4.60
CA ALA A 690 13.89 27.25 -3.61
C ALA A 690 13.61 28.63 -4.24
N ARG A 691 14.48 29.09 -5.16
CA ARG A 691 14.26 30.33 -5.91
C ARG A 691 13.01 30.29 -6.78
N GLU A 692 12.80 29.18 -7.48
CA GLU A 692 11.60 28.93 -8.29
C GLU A 692 10.34 28.88 -7.43
N ALA A 693 10.43 28.25 -6.25
CA ALA A 693 9.33 28.20 -5.29
C ALA A 693 8.97 29.60 -4.73
N VAL A 694 9.96 30.44 -4.44
CA VAL A 694 9.73 31.83 -4.00
C VAL A 694 9.11 32.67 -5.11
N ALA A 695 9.61 32.56 -6.35
CA ALA A 695 9.01 33.23 -7.50
C ALA A 695 7.54 32.82 -7.70
N LEU A 696 7.24 31.53 -7.57
CA LEU A 696 5.87 31.01 -7.63
C LEU A 696 4.99 31.56 -6.50
N LEU A 697 5.49 31.65 -5.27
CA LEU A 697 4.74 32.26 -4.15
C LEU A 697 4.44 33.74 -4.41
N HIS A 698 5.37 34.48 -5.01
CA HIS A 698 5.13 35.87 -5.39
C HIS A 698 4.04 35.99 -6.45
N GLU A 699 4.09 35.16 -7.48
CA GLU A 699 3.05 35.09 -8.50
C GLU A 699 1.68 34.71 -7.91
N ALA A 700 1.66 33.84 -6.91
CA ALA A 700 0.44 33.43 -6.22
C ALA A 700 -0.18 34.52 -5.33
N GLY A 701 0.52 35.65 -5.13
CA GLY A 701 0.02 36.80 -4.38
C GLY A 701 0.76 37.10 -3.08
N ILE A 702 1.88 36.43 -2.78
CA ILE A 702 2.73 36.78 -1.62
C ILE A 702 3.57 38.03 -1.97
N PRO A 703 3.44 39.15 -1.23
CA PRO A 703 4.19 40.36 -1.55
C PRO A 703 5.70 40.15 -1.48
N GLY A 704 6.45 40.79 -2.39
CA GLY A 704 7.93 40.81 -2.34
C GLY A 704 8.48 41.43 -1.05
N SER A 705 7.68 42.22 -0.33
CA SER A 705 8.04 42.74 1.00
C SER A 705 7.84 41.71 2.11
N ALA A 706 7.02 40.67 1.91
CA ALA A 706 6.68 39.66 2.91
C ALA A 706 7.54 38.39 2.83
N LEU A 707 8.22 38.13 1.72
CA LEU A 707 9.06 36.95 1.53
C LEU A 707 10.35 37.32 0.79
N HIS A 708 11.49 36.97 1.38
CA HIS A 708 12.82 37.19 0.80
C HIS A 708 13.60 35.87 0.79
N LEU A 709 14.33 35.61 -0.30
CA LEU A 709 15.25 34.48 -0.40
C LEU A 709 16.69 34.94 -0.14
N VAL A 710 17.41 34.21 0.70
CA VAL A 710 18.84 34.45 0.96
C VAL A 710 19.58 33.13 0.79
N THR A 711 20.42 33.02 -0.23
CA THR A 711 21.25 31.83 -0.52
C THR A 711 22.61 31.94 0.15
N GLY A 712 23.25 30.80 0.39
CA GLY A 712 24.52 30.74 1.10
C GLY A 712 24.72 29.42 1.84
N ASP A 713 25.83 29.31 2.55
CA ASP A 713 26.14 28.18 3.42
C ASP A 713 25.57 28.38 4.85
N GLY A 714 26.08 27.59 5.82
CA GLY A 714 25.72 27.71 7.23
C GLY A 714 26.07 29.05 7.88
N ARG A 715 27.07 29.79 7.37
CA ARG A 715 27.49 31.09 7.93
C ARG A 715 26.41 32.15 7.67
N ILE A 716 25.80 32.13 6.48
CA ILE A 716 24.66 33.01 6.19
C ILE A 716 23.44 32.67 7.05
N GLY A 717 23.18 31.39 7.29
CA GLY A 717 22.17 30.97 8.27
C GLY A 717 22.46 31.50 9.69
N ALA A 718 23.73 31.49 10.11
CA ALA A 718 24.15 32.04 11.40
C ALA A 718 23.95 33.57 11.49
N VAL A 719 24.25 34.33 10.43
CA VAL A 719 23.98 35.77 10.36
C VAL A 719 22.49 36.06 10.55
N LEU A 720 21.63 35.35 9.82
CA LEU A 720 20.17 35.52 9.91
C LEU A 720 19.65 35.20 11.32
N THR A 721 20.08 34.07 11.89
CA THR A 721 19.63 33.64 13.23
C THR A 721 20.16 34.51 14.36
N ALA A 722 21.30 35.19 14.17
CA ALA A 722 21.85 36.13 15.14
C ALA A 722 21.20 37.52 15.10
N HIS A 723 20.51 37.89 14.00
CA HIS A 723 19.94 39.23 13.83
C HIS A 723 18.95 39.59 14.96
N ALA A 724 19.04 40.82 15.49
CA ALA A 724 18.28 41.23 16.67
C ALA A 724 16.76 41.34 16.44
N ASP A 725 16.35 41.66 15.20
CA ASP A 725 14.94 41.94 14.86
C ASP A 725 14.08 40.74 14.45
N ILE A 726 14.62 39.51 14.47
CA ILE A 726 13.81 38.33 14.12
C ILE A 726 12.87 37.97 15.27
N ALA A 727 11.70 37.44 14.93
CA ALA A 727 10.64 37.08 15.87
C ALA A 727 10.44 35.56 16.04
N GLY A 728 11.22 34.75 15.31
CA GLY A 728 11.21 33.29 15.41
C GLY A 728 12.08 32.63 14.34
N VAL A 729 12.40 31.36 14.57
CA VAL A 729 13.12 30.51 13.62
C VAL A 729 12.36 29.20 13.43
N VAL A 730 12.17 28.81 12.18
CA VAL A 730 11.77 27.45 11.81
C VAL A 730 12.93 26.80 11.06
N PHE A 731 13.42 25.69 11.58
CA PHE A 731 14.61 25.00 11.12
C PHE A 731 14.31 23.52 10.89
N THR A 732 14.82 22.99 9.79
CA THR A 732 14.89 21.54 9.59
C THR A 732 16.28 21.16 9.08
N GLY A 733 16.96 20.26 9.78
CA GLY A 733 18.35 19.88 9.47
C GLY A 733 18.98 19.06 10.60
N SER A 734 20.31 19.13 10.76
CA SER A 734 20.98 18.29 11.77
C SER A 734 20.72 18.76 13.21
N THR A 735 20.70 17.82 14.15
CA THR A 735 20.55 18.13 15.59
C THR A 735 21.69 19.01 16.11
N GLU A 736 22.88 18.90 15.53
CA GLU A 736 24.02 19.75 15.90
C GLU A 736 23.78 21.22 15.55
N VAL A 737 23.35 21.51 14.31
CA VAL A 737 23.07 22.87 13.86
C VAL A 737 21.87 23.46 14.62
N ALA A 738 20.83 22.67 14.89
CA ALA A 738 19.70 23.12 15.72
C ALA A 738 20.15 23.59 17.11
N ARG A 739 21.08 22.88 17.76
CA ARG A 739 21.65 23.29 19.06
C ARG A 739 22.47 24.57 18.96
N GLN A 740 23.20 24.76 17.86
CA GLN A 740 23.95 26.00 17.62
C GLN A 740 22.98 27.18 17.45
N ILE A 741 21.94 27.05 16.63
CA ILE A 741 20.88 28.05 16.47
C ILE A 741 20.24 28.38 17.82
N ASN A 742 19.87 27.36 18.60
CA ASN A 742 19.25 27.57 19.91
C ASN A 742 20.15 28.38 20.87
N ARG A 743 21.46 28.09 20.91
CA ARG A 743 22.43 28.87 21.70
C ARG A 743 22.53 30.31 21.20
N THR A 744 22.58 30.51 19.89
CA THR A 744 22.62 31.85 19.28
C THR A 744 21.36 32.67 19.64
N LEU A 745 20.18 32.05 19.63
CA LEU A 745 18.94 32.70 20.05
C LEU A 745 18.95 33.03 21.54
N ALA A 746 19.37 32.10 22.38
CA ALA A 746 19.44 32.27 23.83
C ALA A 746 20.49 33.28 24.30
N ALA A 747 21.51 33.57 23.49
CA ALA A 747 22.54 34.56 23.77
C ALA A 747 22.10 36.02 23.54
N LYS A 748 20.93 36.26 22.95
CA LYS A 748 20.41 37.61 22.72
C LYS A 748 19.81 38.20 24.00
N ASP A 749 19.98 39.50 24.20
CA ASP A 749 19.35 40.24 25.31
C ASP A 749 17.87 40.60 25.04
N GLY A 750 17.39 40.36 23.81
CA GLY A 750 16.03 40.68 23.38
C GLY A 750 14.98 39.63 23.80
N PRO A 751 13.80 39.63 23.17
CA PRO A 751 12.76 38.66 23.45
C PRO A 751 13.22 37.22 23.23
N ILE A 752 12.77 36.29 24.09
CA ILE A 752 12.92 34.86 23.84
C ILE A 752 11.95 34.47 22.71
N VAL A 753 12.50 34.24 21.53
CA VAL A 753 11.72 33.91 20.34
C VAL A 753 11.48 32.39 20.20
N PRO A 754 10.40 31.97 19.52
CA PRO A 754 10.19 30.55 19.22
C PRO A 754 11.27 29.99 18.29
N LEU A 755 11.76 28.80 18.63
CA LEU A 755 12.48 27.91 17.73
C LEU A 755 11.61 26.67 17.49
N ILE A 756 11.29 26.40 16.23
CA ILE A 756 10.76 25.12 15.76
C ILE A 756 11.93 24.43 15.06
N ALA A 757 12.44 23.34 15.63
CA ALA A 757 13.56 22.60 15.07
C ALA A 757 13.18 21.13 14.89
N GLU A 758 13.04 20.71 13.63
CA GLU A 758 12.86 19.30 13.25
C GLU A 758 14.20 18.74 12.79
N THR A 759 14.62 17.60 13.32
CA THR A 759 15.99 17.08 13.11
C THR A 759 16.01 15.59 12.80
N GLY A 760 17.16 14.94 12.93
CA GLY A 760 17.39 13.55 12.51
C GLY A 760 16.79 12.49 13.44
N GLY A 761 17.02 11.22 13.10
CA GLY A 761 16.60 10.08 13.91
C GLY A 761 17.36 8.78 13.64
N ILE A 762 17.63 8.02 14.70
CA ILE A 762 17.99 6.60 14.60
C ILE A 762 16.69 5.80 14.62
N ASN A 763 15.99 5.79 13.49
CA ASN A 763 14.65 5.21 13.41
C ASN A 763 14.73 3.68 13.41
N ALA A 764 13.89 3.06 14.23
CA ALA A 764 13.85 1.61 14.38
C ALA A 764 12.61 0.98 13.74
N MET A 765 12.70 -0.29 13.40
CA MET A 765 11.55 -1.15 13.12
C MET A 765 11.62 -2.40 13.99
N ILE A 766 10.51 -2.82 14.58
CA ILE A 766 10.41 -4.09 15.31
C ILE A 766 9.55 -5.03 14.49
N ALA A 767 10.09 -6.18 14.09
CA ALA A 767 9.38 -7.24 13.40
C ALA A 767 9.42 -8.52 14.24
N ASP A 768 8.26 -8.96 14.70
CA ASP A 768 8.11 -10.23 15.40
C ASP A 768 7.84 -11.39 14.42
N ALA A 769 7.79 -12.61 14.94
CA ALA A 769 7.60 -13.80 14.11
C ALA A 769 6.18 -13.97 13.55
N THR A 770 5.22 -13.14 13.94
CA THR A 770 3.86 -13.14 13.39
C THR A 770 3.73 -12.30 12.13
N ALA A 771 4.70 -11.42 11.87
CA ALA A 771 4.76 -10.61 10.68
C ALA A 771 4.98 -11.46 9.42
N LEU A 772 4.35 -11.06 8.32
CA LEU A 772 4.55 -11.68 7.01
C LEU A 772 5.93 -11.26 6.45
N PRO A 773 6.90 -12.19 6.26
CA PRO A 773 8.26 -11.85 5.85
C PRO A 773 8.35 -11.05 4.55
N GLU A 774 7.48 -11.34 3.58
CA GLU A 774 7.40 -10.66 2.30
C GLU A 774 7.07 -9.18 2.45
N GLN A 775 6.11 -8.84 3.33
CA GLN A 775 5.74 -7.45 3.59
C GLN A 775 6.80 -6.73 4.42
N VAL A 776 7.40 -7.42 5.40
CA VAL A 776 8.55 -6.88 6.13
C VAL A 776 9.69 -6.55 5.16
N ALA A 777 9.99 -7.43 4.21
CA ALA A 777 11.03 -7.19 3.22
C ALA A 777 10.73 -5.97 2.35
N ASP A 778 9.51 -5.87 1.82
CA ASP A 778 9.09 -4.72 0.99
C ASP A 778 9.18 -3.39 1.76
N ASP A 779 8.67 -3.38 2.99
CA ASP A 779 8.62 -2.19 3.83
C ASP A 779 9.98 -1.80 4.38
N VAL A 780 10.85 -2.75 4.71
CA VAL A 780 12.25 -2.49 5.10
C VAL A 780 13.04 -1.94 3.92
N VAL A 781 12.95 -2.55 2.74
CA VAL A 781 13.65 -2.10 1.53
C VAL A 781 13.23 -0.68 1.16
N THR A 782 11.92 -0.42 1.19
CA THR A 782 11.37 0.92 0.95
C THR A 782 11.84 1.90 2.02
N SER A 783 11.72 1.57 3.30
CA SER A 783 12.01 2.51 4.39
C SER A 783 13.50 2.82 4.52
N ALA A 784 14.40 1.86 4.24
CA ALA A 784 15.84 2.04 4.43
C ALA A 784 16.56 2.59 3.19
N PHE A 785 16.13 2.21 1.98
CA PHE A 785 16.90 2.47 0.77
C PHE A 785 16.26 3.46 -0.21
N ARG A 786 14.95 3.72 -0.11
CA ARG A 786 14.30 4.72 -0.97
C ARG A 786 14.96 6.09 -0.81
N SER A 787 15.10 6.82 -1.92
CA SER A 787 15.81 8.10 -1.96
C SER A 787 17.27 8.00 -1.47
N ALA A 788 17.91 6.85 -1.70
CA ALA A 788 19.23 6.51 -1.15
C ALA A 788 19.30 6.64 0.39
N GLY A 789 18.19 6.35 1.08
CA GLY A 789 18.10 6.50 2.54
C GLY A 789 18.21 7.95 3.04
N GLN A 790 18.07 8.95 2.16
CA GLN A 790 18.19 10.38 2.47
C GLN A 790 16.87 10.98 2.97
N ARG A 791 16.12 10.23 3.78
CA ARG A 791 14.90 10.73 4.46
C ARG A 791 15.16 10.73 5.95
N CYS A 792 14.74 11.78 6.65
CA CYS A 792 14.81 11.81 8.12
C CYS A 792 14.00 10.66 8.74
N SER A 793 12.94 10.20 8.07
CA SER A 793 12.11 9.06 8.48
C SER A 793 12.65 7.68 8.08
N ALA A 794 13.77 7.60 7.36
CA ALA A 794 14.28 6.33 6.84
C ALA A 794 14.66 5.36 7.97
N LEU A 795 14.38 4.08 7.76
CA LEU A 795 14.72 3.01 8.69
C LEU A 795 16.24 2.87 8.80
N ARG A 796 16.76 2.95 10.02
CA ARG A 796 18.19 2.81 10.32
C ARG A 796 18.51 1.48 11.00
N LEU A 797 17.59 0.99 11.83
CA LEU A 797 17.80 -0.17 12.70
C LEU A 797 16.58 -1.12 12.72
N LEU A 798 16.70 -2.29 12.12
CA LEU A 798 15.70 -3.36 12.21
C LEU A 798 15.98 -4.27 13.40
N PHE A 799 14.99 -4.46 14.27
CA PHE A 799 14.95 -5.52 15.26
C PHE A 799 14.10 -6.67 14.74
N ALA A 800 14.71 -7.80 14.43
CA ALA A 800 14.01 -8.99 13.95
C ALA A 800 14.04 -10.10 15.01
N GLN A 801 12.89 -10.69 15.33
CA GLN A 801 12.84 -11.80 16.27
C GLN A 801 13.66 -12.99 15.75
N GLU A 802 14.42 -13.63 16.64
CA GLU A 802 15.44 -14.62 16.27
C GLU A 802 14.92 -15.77 15.40
N ASP A 803 13.68 -16.20 15.64
CA ASP A 803 13.06 -17.36 14.97
C ASP A 803 12.88 -17.14 13.45
N VAL A 804 12.71 -15.88 13.02
CA VAL A 804 12.42 -15.49 11.62
C VAL A 804 13.51 -14.62 10.99
N ALA A 805 14.47 -14.17 11.79
CA ALA A 805 15.49 -13.22 11.36
C ALA A 805 16.32 -13.68 10.16
N ASP A 806 16.76 -14.94 10.11
CA ASP A 806 17.59 -15.42 8.99
C ASP A 806 16.84 -15.30 7.65
N ARG A 807 15.57 -15.72 7.61
CA ARG A 807 14.75 -15.63 6.40
C ARG A 807 14.41 -14.19 6.02
N MET A 808 14.07 -13.35 7.00
CA MET A 808 13.78 -11.94 6.75
C MET A 808 15.03 -11.23 6.19
N ILE A 809 16.19 -11.41 6.82
CA ILE A 809 17.46 -10.79 6.37
C ILE A 809 17.83 -11.27 4.97
N GLU A 810 17.72 -12.57 4.69
CA GLU A 810 17.97 -13.13 3.35
C GLU A 810 17.06 -12.47 2.30
N MET A 811 15.76 -12.37 2.57
CA MET A 811 14.79 -11.80 1.64
C MET A 811 15.02 -10.29 1.43
N ILE A 812 15.31 -9.54 2.50
CA ILE A 812 15.66 -8.11 2.44
C ILE A 812 16.92 -7.90 1.58
N ALA A 813 17.96 -8.70 1.81
CA ALA A 813 19.20 -8.63 1.03
C ALA A 813 18.97 -9.00 -0.44
N GLY A 814 18.15 -10.02 -0.71
CA GLY A 814 17.76 -10.40 -2.05
C GLY A 814 16.97 -9.33 -2.79
N ALA A 815 16.01 -8.69 -2.11
CA ALA A 815 15.22 -7.61 -2.68
C ALA A 815 16.04 -6.33 -2.89
N ALA A 816 16.94 -5.99 -1.96
CA ALA A 816 17.87 -4.86 -2.12
C ALA A 816 18.79 -5.02 -3.34
N ARG A 817 19.14 -6.26 -3.71
CA ARG A 817 19.95 -6.56 -4.91
C ARG A 817 19.24 -6.24 -6.21
N GLU A 818 17.91 -6.30 -6.22
CA GLU A 818 17.11 -6.04 -7.43
C GLU A 818 16.89 -4.55 -7.72
N LEU A 819 17.31 -3.67 -6.81
CA LEU A 819 17.21 -2.23 -6.97
C LEU A 819 18.22 -1.72 -8.00
N LYS A 820 17.72 -1.10 -9.08
CA LYS A 820 18.57 -0.39 -10.04
C LYS A 820 19.08 0.91 -9.44
N ILE A 821 20.40 1.11 -9.50
CA ILE A 821 21.08 2.32 -9.03
C ILE A 821 21.62 3.06 -10.25
N GLY A 822 21.37 4.36 -10.36
CA GLY A 822 21.84 5.12 -11.51
C GLY A 822 21.22 6.50 -11.63
N ASP A 823 21.21 7.01 -12.86
CA ASP A 823 20.65 8.32 -13.18
C ASP A 823 19.17 8.40 -12.73
N PRO A 824 18.81 9.36 -11.86
CA PRO A 824 17.45 9.51 -11.36
C PRO A 824 16.41 9.87 -12.44
N SER A 825 16.84 10.37 -13.60
CA SER A 825 15.96 10.67 -14.75
C SER A 825 15.63 9.44 -15.61
N ASP A 826 16.33 8.32 -15.41
CA ASP A 826 15.92 7.04 -15.97
C ASP A 826 14.76 6.46 -15.15
N VAL A 827 13.64 6.17 -15.83
CA VAL A 827 12.41 5.66 -15.21
C VAL A 827 12.64 4.35 -14.46
N ALA A 828 13.59 3.52 -14.87
CA ALA A 828 13.89 2.25 -14.23
C ALA A 828 14.75 2.38 -12.95
N THR A 829 15.26 3.57 -12.63
CA THR A 829 16.11 3.80 -11.47
C THR A 829 15.29 3.77 -10.17
N HIS A 830 15.75 2.97 -9.21
CA HIS A 830 15.13 2.83 -7.89
C HIS A 830 15.86 3.65 -6.82
N VAL A 831 17.18 3.78 -6.96
CA VAL A 831 18.06 4.51 -6.03
C VAL A 831 18.92 5.48 -6.82
N GLY A 832 18.71 6.79 -6.60
CA GLY A 832 19.52 7.86 -7.16
C GLY A 832 20.84 8.08 -6.41
N PRO A 833 21.58 9.15 -6.74
CA PRO A 833 22.82 9.51 -6.05
C PRO A 833 22.56 10.02 -4.62
N VAL A 834 23.61 10.00 -3.81
CA VAL A 834 23.67 10.84 -2.61
C VAL A 834 24.00 12.28 -3.01
N ILE A 835 23.59 13.25 -2.20
CA ILE A 835 23.53 14.66 -2.61
C ILE A 835 24.87 15.26 -3.05
N ASP A 836 25.96 14.94 -2.36
CA ASP A 836 27.30 15.50 -2.60
C ASP A 836 28.42 14.52 -2.24
N LEU A 837 29.66 14.94 -2.50
CA LEU A 837 30.85 14.13 -2.26
C LEU A 837 31.11 13.94 -0.76
N GLU A 838 30.82 14.96 0.05
CA GLU A 838 30.97 14.96 1.50
C GLU A 838 30.02 13.95 2.16
N ALA A 839 28.78 13.84 1.69
CA ALA A 839 27.84 12.81 2.09
C ALA A 839 28.38 11.42 1.73
N LYS A 840 28.84 11.23 0.48
CA LYS A 840 29.43 9.97 0.05
C LYS A 840 30.62 9.54 0.93
N GLN A 841 31.56 10.45 1.17
CA GLN A 841 32.77 10.15 1.97
C GLN A 841 32.42 9.76 3.41
N ARG A 842 31.47 10.44 4.06
CA ARG A 842 31.00 10.07 5.41
C ARG A 842 30.35 8.68 5.43
N LEU A 843 29.52 8.38 4.44
CA LEU A 843 28.88 7.07 4.31
C LEU A 843 29.90 5.96 4.06
N ASP A 844 30.84 6.18 3.15
CA ASP A 844 31.89 5.22 2.83
C ASP A 844 32.81 4.97 4.04
N ALA A 845 33.09 6.00 4.85
CA ALA A 845 33.84 5.86 6.10
C ALA A 845 33.10 4.99 7.13
N HIS A 846 31.79 5.19 7.30
CA HIS A 846 30.97 4.35 8.19
C HIS A 846 30.89 2.90 7.68
N ILE A 847 30.72 2.70 6.37
CA ILE A 847 30.74 1.36 5.75
C ILE A 847 32.08 0.67 6.00
N ALA A 848 33.20 1.36 5.83
CA ALA A 848 34.53 0.82 6.06
C ALA A 848 34.74 0.42 7.53
N ARG A 849 34.18 1.20 8.47
CA ARG A 849 34.16 0.85 9.90
C ARG A 849 33.30 -0.39 10.17
N MET A 850 32.06 -0.41 9.70
CA MET A 850 31.11 -1.52 9.94
C MET A 850 31.57 -2.84 9.36
N LYS A 851 32.30 -2.85 8.24
CA LYS A 851 32.94 -4.07 7.69
C LYS A 851 33.92 -4.74 8.67
N ARG A 852 34.46 -4.01 9.65
CA ARG A 852 35.37 -4.55 10.69
C ARG A 852 34.64 -4.91 11.99
N GLU A 853 33.54 -4.21 12.29
CA GLU A 853 32.88 -4.27 13.61
C GLU A 853 31.62 -5.15 13.61
N ALA A 854 30.96 -5.31 12.45
CA ALA A 854 29.67 -5.96 12.31
C ALA A 854 29.69 -7.02 11.18
N ARG A 855 28.71 -7.92 11.18
CA ARG A 855 28.57 -8.90 10.11
C ARG A 855 27.94 -8.24 8.89
N LEU A 856 28.63 -8.30 7.75
CA LEU A 856 28.08 -7.84 6.47
C LEU A 856 27.17 -8.90 5.85
N HIS A 857 25.90 -8.57 5.62
CA HIS A 857 24.95 -9.41 4.88
C HIS A 857 24.85 -9.03 3.41
N PHE A 858 24.92 -7.74 3.11
CA PHE A 858 24.82 -7.24 1.75
C PHE A 858 25.61 -5.95 1.57
N ALA A 859 26.35 -5.88 0.46
CA ALA A 859 26.96 -4.67 -0.08
C ALA A 859 26.64 -4.61 -1.57
N GLY A 860 25.73 -3.72 -1.96
CA GLY A 860 25.36 -3.55 -3.36
C GLY A 860 26.50 -2.97 -4.22
N HIS A 861 26.34 -3.05 -5.53
CA HIS A 861 27.27 -2.44 -6.48
C HIS A 861 26.79 -1.02 -6.83
N ALA A 862 27.64 -0.01 -6.63
CA ALA A 862 27.35 1.38 -6.98
C ALA A 862 28.07 1.75 -8.29
N PRO A 863 27.42 2.52 -9.19
CA PRO A 863 28.10 3.12 -10.34
C PRO A 863 29.10 4.21 -9.91
N GLU A 864 29.91 4.69 -10.86
CA GLU A 864 30.79 5.84 -10.64
C GLU A 864 30.02 7.12 -10.32
N GLY A 865 30.64 8.03 -9.57
CA GLY A 865 30.04 9.30 -9.13
C GLY A 865 29.58 9.28 -7.67
N CYS A 866 28.67 10.19 -7.32
CA CYS A 866 28.14 10.35 -5.96
C CYS A 866 27.08 9.28 -5.64
N PHE A 867 27.42 7.99 -5.77
CA PHE A 867 26.53 6.89 -5.45
C PHE A 867 27.05 6.07 -4.25
N VAL A 868 26.11 5.62 -3.43
CA VAL A 868 26.32 4.64 -2.37
C VAL A 868 25.22 3.59 -2.52
N ALA A 869 25.61 2.34 -2.70
CA ALA A 869 24.65 1.25 -2.86
C ALA A 869 24.03 0.83 -1.51
N PRO A 870 22.87 0.17 -1.50
CA PRO A 870 22.31 -0.43 -0.29
C PRO A 870 23.31 -1.34 0.43
N HIS A 871 23.46 -1.15 1.73
CA HIS A 871 24.27 -1.98 2.63
C HIS A 871 23.42 -2.52 3.78
N ILE A 872 23.70 -3.74 4.22
CA ILE A 872 23.04 -4.39 5.36
C ILE A 872 24.09 -4.96 6.29
N PHE A 873 24.13 -4.46 7.52
CA PHE A 873 25.00 -4.94 8.60
C PHE A 873 24.18 -5.53 9.74
N GLU A 874 24.58 -6.67 10.27
CA GLU A 874 24.06 -7.24 11.51
C GLU A 874 24.98 -6.88 12.68
N LEU A 875 24.43 -6.11 13.62
CA LEU A 875 25.07 -5.64 14.84
C LEU A 875 24.89 -6.67 15.95
N LYS A 876 25.84 -6.73 16.89
CA LYS A 876 25.70 -7.59 18.09
C LYS A 876 24.69 -7.00 19.06
N GLN A 877 24.64 -5.67 19.11
CA GLN A 877 23.71 -4.93 19.95
C GLN A 877 23.46 -3.54 19.35
N ALA A 878 22.27 -3.00 19.57
CA ALA A 878 21.89 -1.68 19.06
C ALA A 878 22.82 -0.53 19.49
N GLY A 879 23.49 -0.66 20.64
CA GLY A 879 24.42 0.36 21.14
C GLY A 879 25.68 0.57 20.29
N GLU A 880 25.93 -0.27 19.27
CA GLU A 880 27.00 -0.08 18.30
C GLU A 880 26.67 1.04 17.27
N LEU A 881 25.37 1.37 17.11
CA LEU A 881 24.90 2.48 16.29
C LEU A 881 24.63 3.71 17.17
N THR A 882 25.57 4.65 17.19
CA THR A 882 25.54 5.82 18.08
C THR A 882 25.16 7.13 17.41
N GLU A 883 25.07 7.14 16.08
CA GLU A 883 24.82 8.34 15.27
C GLU A 883 23.85 8.05 14.13
N GLU A 884 23.22 9.10 13.61
CA GLU A 884 22.43 9.00 12.39
C GLU A 884 23.36 8.91 11.18
N VAL A 885 23.22 7.82 10.41
CA VAL A 885 23.95 7.61 9.17
C VAL A 885 22.99 7.85 8.00
N PHE A 886 23.09 9.03 7.39
CA PHE A 886 22.11 9.56 6.44
C PHE A 886 22.31 9.03 5.01
N GLY A 887 22.15 7.73 4.82
CA GLY A 887 22.34 7.05 3.53
C GLY A 887 21.70 5.65 3.51
N PRO A 888 21.91 4.87 2.44
CA PRO A 888 21.21 3.60 2.23
C PRO A 888 21.88 2.45 3.00
N ILE A 889 21.99 2.59 4.32
CA ILE A 889 22.69 1.65 5.20
C ILE A 889 21.73 1.18 6.30
N LEU A 890 21.30 -0.08 6.18
CA LEU A 890 20.47 -0.75 7.17
C LEU A 890 21.34 -1.48 8.19
N HIS A 891 20.99 -1.32 9.46
CA HIS A 891 21.54 -2.11 10.56
C HIS A 891 20.46 -3.06 11.07
N VAL A 892 20.84 -4.27 11.46
CA VAL A 892 19.92 -5.30 11.96
C VAL A 892 20.41 -5.82 13.30
N VAL A 893 19.51 -6.01 14.26
CA VAL A 893 19.76 -6.68 15.53
C VAL A 893 18.72 -7.77 15.72
N ARG A 894 19.18 -8.99 15.98
CA ARG A 894 18.29 -10.10 16.35
C ARG A 894 17.94 -10.01 17.82
N TYR A 895 16.71 -10.37 18.18
CA TYR A 895 16.29 -10.42 19.59
C TYR A 895 15.42 -11.64 19.88
N ARG A 896 15.46 -12.12 21.14
CA ARG A 896 14.56 -13.17 21.62
C ARG A 896 13.26 -12.55 22.10
N ALA A 897 12.13 -13.22 21.92
CA ALA A 897 10.80 -12.69 22.24
C ALA A 897 10.70 -12.13 23.68
N GLU A 898 11.26 -12.85 24.66
CA GLU A 898 11.26 -12.44 26.07
C GLU A 898 12.08 -11.16 26.37
N ASN A 899 12.91 -10.72 25.41
CA ASN A 899 13.78 -9.55 25.55
C ASN A 899 13.21 -8.30 24.85
N LEU A 900 11.92 -8.26 24.51
CA LEU A 900 11.28 -7.06 23.93
C LEU A 900 11.52 -5.81 24.78
N ALA A 901 11.43 -5.92 26.11
CA ALA A 901 11.72 -4.79 27.02
C ALA A 901 13.13 -4.21 26.84
N ARG A 902 14.14 -5.06 26.56
CA ARG A 902 15.51 -4.63 26.29
C ARG A 902 15.64 -3.95 24.92
N VAL A 903 14.88 -4.39 23.92
CA VAL A 903 14.79 -3.73 22.61
C VAL A 903 14.23 -2.31 22.78
N LEU A 904 13.12 -2.16 23.51
CA LEU A 904 12.51 -0.86 23.78
C LEU A 904 13.48 0.06 24.54
N GLN A 905 14.18 -0.46 25.56
CA GLN A 905 15.22 0.30 26.26
C GLN A 905 16.37 0.74 25.34
N ALA A 906 16.74 -0.09 24.35
CA ALA A 906 17.78 0.26 23.40
C ALA A 906 17.35 1.41 22.47
N ILE A 907 16.08 1.42 22.04
CA ILE A 907 15.49 2.51 21.26
C ILE A 907 15.48 3.81 22.08
N GLU A 908 14.96 3.75 23.31
CA GLU A 908 14.92 4.88 24.26
C GLU A 908 16.32 5.49 24.50
N ARG A 909 17.35 4.65 24.64
CA ARG A 909 18.72 5.09 24.95
C ARG A 909 19.34 5.98 23.88
N THR A 910 18.88 5.89 22.63
CA THR A 910 19.39 6.75 21.55
C THR A 910 19.06 8.23 21.79
N GLY A 911 18.02 8.52 22.58
CA GLY A 911 17.50 9.87 22.79
C GLY A 911 16.74 10.47 21.60
N TYR A 912 16.71 9.78 20.46
CA TYR A 912 15.90 10.14 19.29
C TYR A 912 14.47 9.61 19.42
N GLY A 913 13.55 10.15 18.63
CA GLY A 913 12.14 9.81 18.67
C GLY A 913 11.37 10.32 17.46
N LEU A 914 11.81 10.02 16.24
CA LEU A 914 11.19 10.48 15.00
C LEU A 914 10.20 9.46 14.41
N THR A 915 10.69 8.37 13.80
CA THR A 915 9.82 7.29 13.28
C THR A 915 10.11 5.91 13.89
N LEU A 916 9.06 5.10 14.04
CA LEU A 916 9.12 3.71 14.50
C LEU A 916 8.20 2.83 13.66
N GLY A 917 8.74 1.75 13.11
CA GLY A 917 7.96 0.69 12.47
C GLY A 917 7.63 -0.44 13.43
N VAL A 918 6.42 -0.99 13.36
CA VAL A 918 6.01 -2.19 14.10
C VAL A 918 5.33 -3.15 13.13
N HIS A 919 5.94 -4.30 12.90
CA HIS A 919 5.35 -5.40 12.14
C HIS A 919 4.99 -6.53 13.09
N SER A 920 3.68 -6.70 13.29
CA SER A 920 3.10 -7.72 14.16
C SER A 920 1.63 -7.92 13.82
N ARG A 921 1.12 -9.12 14.04
CA ARG A 921 -0.32 -9.42 14.04
C ARG A 921 -0.92 -9.41 15.45
N ILE A 922 -0.10 -9.32 16.49
CA ILE A 922 -0.54 -9.38 17.89
C ILE A 922 -0.83 -7.96 18.38
N ASP A 923 -2.11 -7.61 18.52
CA ASP A 923 -2.52 -6.26 18.93
C ASP A 923 -1.94 -5.86 20.30
N ASP A 924 -1.91 -6.77 21.28
CA ASP A 924 -1.36 -6.45 22.60
C ASP A 924 0.15 -6.15 22.56
N THR A 925 0.89 -6.77 21.64
CA THR A 925 2.30 -6.43 21.41
C THR A 925 2.44 -5.04 20.77
N ILE A 926 1.59 -4.73 19.79
CA ILE A 926 1.57 -3.41 19.13
C ILE A 926 1.22 -2.33 20.15
N GLU A 927 0.15 -2.50 20.90
CA GLU A 927 -0.33 -1.57 21.92
C GLU A 927 0.72 -1.38 23.04
N ALA A 928 1.36 -2.45 23.52
CA ALA A 928 2.41 -2.35 24.53
C ALA A 928 3.66 -1.61 24.03
N ILE A 929 4.04 -1.79 22.76
CA ILE A 929 5.14 -1.02 22.15
C ILE A 929 4.75 0.46 22.06
N ILE A 930 3.53 0.76 21.59
CA ILE A 930 3.02 2.14 21.45
C ILE A 930 2.96 2.84 22.81
N ASP A 931 2.44 2.19 23.85
CA ASP A 931 2.35 2.74 25.20
C ASP A 931 3.72 3.07 25.80
N ARG A 932 4.72 2.23 25.52
CA ARG A 932 6.06 2.36 26.08
C ARG A 932 6.87 3.48 25.45
N VAL A 933 6.82 3.62 24.12
CA VAL A 933 7.73 4.49 23.37
C VAL A 933 7.19 5.91 23.20
N GLN A 934 8.08 6.89 23.16
CA GLN A 934 7.72 8.30 22.95
C GLN A 934 8.03 8.76 21.53
N VAL A 935 7.94 7.90 20.52
CA VAL A 935 8.30 8.25 19.14
C VAL A 935 7.19 9.07 18.51
N GLY A 936 7.55 10.13 17.78
CA GLY A 936 6.58 11.04 17.17
C GLY A 936 5.65 10.38 16.14
N ASN A 937 6.17 9.51 15.28
CA ASN A 937 5.39 8.86 14.22
C ASN A 937 5.57 7.33 14.26
N ILE A 938 4.50 6.61 14.58
CA ILE A 938 4.50 5.14 14.63
C ILE A 938 3.75 4.58 13.42
N TYR A 939 4.34 3.61 12.74
CA TYR A 939 3.81 2.97 11.55
C TYR A 939 3.65 1.47 11.80
N VAL A 940 2.41 0.97 11.75
CA VAL A 940 2.10 -0.43 12.03
C VAL A 940 1.77 -1.17 10.73
N ASN A 941 2.47 -2.26 10.45
CA ASN A 941 2.28 -3.13 9.27
C ASN A 941 2.32 -2.38 7.93
N ARG A 942 3.25 -1.44 7.81
CA ARG A 942 3.57 -0.68 6.60
C ARG A 942 4.96 -0.05 6.72
N ASN A 943 5.48 0.47 5.62
CA ASN A 943 6.68 1.32 5.61
C ASN A 943 6.57 2.55 6.53
N MET A 944 7.74 3.10 6.88
CA MET A 944 7.92 4.21 7.83
C MET A 944 8.08 5.59 7.19
N ILE A 945 7.86 5.71 5.88
CA ILE A 945 8.17 6.92 5.11
C ILE A 945 6.92 7.50 4.42
N GLY A 946 7.06 8.69 3.84
CA GLY A 946 5.99 9.34 3.07
C GLY A 946 4.80 9.74 3.95
N ALA A 947 5.06 10.43 5.05
CA ALA A 947 4.01 10.99 5.89
C ALA A 947 3.16 11.97 5.08
N VAL A 948 1.83 11.81 5.10
CA VAL A 948 0.92 12.64 4.32
C VAL A 948 0.42 13.80 5.17
N VAL A 949 0.55 15.02 4.65
CA VAL A 949 0.12 16.26 5.29
C VAL A 949 -1.36 16.19 5.71
N GLY A 950 -1.64 16.48 6.98
CA GLY A 950 -3.00 16.42 7.54
C GLY A 950 -3.50 15.01 7.86
N VAL A 951 -2.76 13.95 7.52
CA VAL A 951 -3.13 12.56 7.81
C VAL A 951 -2.17 11.94 8.83
N GLN A 952 -0.86 12.05 8.60
CA GLN A 952 0.17 11.69 9.57
C GLN A 952 1.01 12.92 9.92
N PRO A 953 0.50 13.84 10.78
CA PRO A 953 1.29 14.97 11.26
C PRO A 953 2.71 14.54 11.66
N PHE A 954 3.70 15.14 11.01
CA PHE A 954 5.06 14.62 11.00
C PHE A 954 5.97 15.45 11.89
N GLY A 955 6.76 14.78 12.72
CA GLY A 955 7.74 15.42 13.59
C GLY A 955 8.00 14.59 14.84
N GLY A 956 9.20 14.72 15.40
CA GLY A 956 9.66 13.94 16.54
C GLY A 956 9.76 14.74 17.84
N ASN A 957 10.35 14.11 18.84
CA ASN A 957 10.71 14.72 20.12
C ASN A 957 12.10 14.25 20.58
N GLY A 958 12.55 14.72 21.74
CA GLY A 958 13.90 14.44 22.23
C GLY A 958 14.95 15.05 21.30
N LEU A 959 15.93 14.26 20.87
CA LEU A 959 16.94 14.69 19.90
C LEU A 959 16.40 14.84 18.47
N SER A 960 15.18 14.40 18.19
CA SER A 960 14.56 14.45 16.86
C SER A 960 13.78 15.71 16.57
N GLY A 961 13.39 16.48 17.59
CA GLY A 961 12.80 17.79 17.35
C GLY A 961 12.10 18.41 18.54
N THR A 962 11.64 19.64 18.34
CA THR A 962 10.89 20.41 19.34
C THR A 962 9.38 20.27 19.17
N GLY A 963 8.92 19.93 17.97
CA GLY A 963 7.56 20.17 17.53
C GLY A 963 7.22 21.68 17.46
N PRO A 964 5.95 22.03 17.19
CA PRO A 964 4.85 21.11 16.86
C PRO A 964 5.05 20.41 15.51
N LYS A 965 4.30 19.33 15.28
CA LYS A 965 4.38 18.52 14.05
C LYS A 965 3.98 19.32 12.80
N ALA A 966 4.81 19.28 11.77
CA ALA A 966 4.49 19.80 10.44
C ALA A 966 3.29 19.04 9.84
N GLY A 967 2.46 19.75 9.08
CA GLY A 967 1.23 19.20 8.50
C GLY A 967 0.20 18.78 9.55
N GLY A 968 0.34 19.27 10.79
CA GLY A 968 -0.54 18.99 11.90
C GLY A 968 -1.34 20.20 12.38
N PRO A 969 -2.40 19.97 13.17
CA PRO A 969 -3.33 21.02 13.57
C PRO A 969 -2.71 22.03 14.55
N HIS A 970 -1.61 21.68 15.23
CA HIS A 970 -0.94 22.54 16.21
C HIS A 970 0.19 23.40 15.63
N TYR A 971 0.52 23.24 14.34
CA TYR A 971 1.71 23.87 13.75
C TYR A 971 1.59 25.39 13.70
N LEU A 972 0.51 25.91 13.08
CA LEU A 972 0.33 27.33 12.79
C LEU A 972 0.30 28.21 14.06
N ALA A 973 -0.25 27.69 15.16
CA ALA A 973 -0.34 28.44 16.42
C ALA A 973 1.03 28.85 16.95
N ARG A 974 2.08 28.04 16.74
CA ARG A 974 3.44 28.34 17.21
C ARG A 974 4.06 29.56 16.50
N PHE A 975 3.61 29.84 15.29
CA PHE A 975 4.04 30.99 14.49
C PHE A 975 3.30 32.30 14.86
N ALA A 976 2.30 32.24 15.73
CA ALA A 976 1.47 33.37 16.13
C ALA A 976 1.65 33.71 17.61
N THR A 977 1.21 34.91 17.99
CA THR A 977 1.07 35.37 19.38
C THR A 977 -0.40 35.63 19.69
N GLU A 978 -0.81 35.32 20.90
CA GLU A 978 -2.15 35.56 21.42
C GLU A 978 -2.32 37.03 21.82
N GLN A 979 -3.54 37.54 21.64
CA GLN A 979 -3.96 38.85 22.09
C GLN A 979 -5.41 38.79 22.58
N THR A 980 -5.62 39.09 23.87
CA THR A 980 -6.96 39.24 24.43
C THR A 980 -7.35 40.71 24.41
N VAL A 981 -8.54 41.00 23.87
CA VAL A 981 -9.17 42.32 23.95
C VAL A 981 -10.39 42.21 24.86
N THR A 982 -10.36 42.97 25.95
CA THR A 982 -11.46 43.09 26.91
C THR A 982 -12.04 44.49 26.81
N ILE A 983 -13.34 44.59 26.54
CA ILE A 983 -14.04 45.87 26.38
C ILE A 983 -15.18 45.93 27.38
N ASN A 984 -15.16 46.93 28.26
CA ASN A 984 -16.32 47.27 29.06
C ASN A 984 -17.40 47.90 28.16
N THR A 985 -18.45 47.14 27.89
CA THR A 985 -19.58 47.54 27.03
C THR A 985 -20.77 48.07 27.84
N ALA A 986 -20.66 48.18 29.17
CA ALA A 986 -21.75 48.64 30.04
C ALA A 986 -22.27 50.03 29.65
N ALA A 987 -21.38 50.95 29.22
CA ALA A 987 -21.77 52.29 28.77
C ALA A 987 -22.69 52.29 27.53
N ALA A 988 -22.71 51.21 26.75
CA ALA A 988 -23.59 51.02 25.59
C ALA A 988 -24.92 50.31 25.95
N GLY A 989 -25.17 50.01 27.23
CA GLY A 989 -26.43 49.41 27.71
C GLY A 989 -26.36 47.93 28.11
N GLY A 990 -25.16 47.34 28.28
CA GLY A 990 -25.01 45.90 28.56
C GLY A 990 -25.15 45.06 27.28
N ASN A 991 -25.29 43.73 27.40
CA ASN A 991 -25.40 42.83 26.24
C ASN A 991 -26.65 43.17 25.41
N ALA A 992 -26.53 44.03 24.39
CA ALA A 992 -27.65 44.44 23.55
C ALA A 992 -28.36 43.25 22.89
N ALA A 993 -27.64 42.14 22.65
CA ALA A 993 -28.19 40.87 22.16
C ALA A 993 -29.21 40.24 23.15
N LEU A 994 -29.00 40.35 24.47
CA LEU A 994 -29.95 39.89 25.49
C LEU A 994 -31.25 40.71 25.51
N LEU A 995 -31.22 41.95 25.03
CA LEU A 995 -32.39 42.84 24.93
C LEU A 995 -33.09 42.72 23.56
N ALA A 996 -32.39 42.22 22.53
CA ALA A 996 -32.89 42.12 21.15
C ALA A 996 -33.55 40.77 20.81
N GLY A 997 -33.45 39.74 21.67
CA GLY A 997 -34.21 38.50 21.53
C GLY A 997 -33.75 37.54 20.43
N GLU A 998 -32.51 37.66 19.95
CA GLU A 998 -31.91 36.71 19.02
C GLU A 998 -31.03 35.72 19.80
N GLU A 999 -31.57 34.51 20.04
CA GLU A 999 -30.79 33.30 20.39
C GLU A 999 -30.38 32.55 19.12
#